data_AF-A0A5C7F8I5-F1
#
_entry.id   AF-A0A5C7F8I5-F1
#
_cell.length_a   1.000
_cell.length_b   1.000
_cell.length_c   1.000
_cell.angle_alpha   90.00
_cell.angle_beta   90.00
_cell.angle_gamma   90.00
#
_symmetry.space_group_name_H-M   'P 1'
#
loop_
_entity.id
_entity.type
_entity.pdbx_description
1 polymer ?
#
loop_
_entity_poly.entity_id
_entity_poly.type
_entity_poly.pdbx_seq_one_letter_code
_entity_poly.pdbx_strand_id
1 'polypeptide(L)'
;MAKLKRLATPDESIVHIEVPISSEEIKARNELYPLLTSKKFATKFKDSLFVPIDFKWKGQAYQVQYNFCTDPYCKWKGLHQEKFTSVKRKPNRYKLTGTGDRKALKCNPDPLNPKSGAVLGCSTQTYSNWSIVEEIARLAAIESLKDIDPDYEFHKGGCLTEEATPFNDSKTFYKRGKSKSNSQRYQCKNCKKFTNVLPSRKQSITYHQQKSDIVPTFAKLLLNRTPVTRTCEILDIGRGTYYQKLEWLYRRCLEFLERYEKAPLRQTSFEEMWLNTDKMTYYLNNVRRKGMGGKQYDDLEEARFPTSIVVTAEVFSRYVFRADVAYDWNIEIGDIALDTLLYKDDHLNHFAKKNARFPKYSDYPQPPAENDTQTNEEYFKKLSEVERRANYVEGLHVNSSYTSIAHFWHIKQLVNASEWRFITDQDDSITTAFFRVFSTEFRMSDAHHFLCQTDKTKSKKQAHDEFKLAQQYLITWGRRMGYDTRSLRKLALLQLEERFHTHQFHKEITTKSGTHKKYAANRMEHPLGTPDRGFRWVDCTTDLSAYEPNDIANMILHVNDNAINAFIQSIRRRLSILERPLTTARGDGKSYIYSNFNPRYAQMAVTILRTYYNFCLPYKSKTGRKTTVETPAQQLGITNKKFSLNDIIFMQ
;
A
#
# COMPACT_ATOMS: atom_id res chain seq x y z
N MET A 1 14.26 11.93 28.83
CA MET A 1 14.93 10.70 28.33
C MET A 1 14.02 10.05 27.28
N ALA A 2 14.56 9.60 26.13
CA ALA A 2 13.75 8.94 25.11
C ALA A 2 13.14 7.64 25.65
N LYS A 3 11.82 7.49 25.55
CA LYS A 3 11.06 6.34 26.04
C LYS A 3 11.29 5.12 25.14
N LEU A 4 11.05 3.93 25.70
CA LEU A 4 11.00 2.70 24.92
C LEU A 4 9.82 2.75 23.96
N LYS A 5 9.95 2.17 22.76
CA LYS A 5 8.85 2.09 21.80
C LYS A 5 8.37 0.67 21.60
N ARG A 6 7.07 0.51 21.33
CA ARG A 6 6.45 -0.72 20.84
C ARG A 6 5.70 -0.46 19.53
N LEU A 7 5.35 -1.54 18.84
CA LEU A 7 4.38 -1.46 17.76
C LEU A 7 3.04 -0.99 18.33
N ALA A 8 2.34 -0.16 17.57
CA ALA A 8 1.00 0.22 17.94
C ALA A 8 0.04 -0.98 17.86
N THR A 9 -0.93 -1.03 18.76
CA THR A 9 -2.03 -2.00 18.72
C THR A 9 -3.20 -1.47 17.91
N PRO A 10 -4.11 -2.33 17.42
CA PRO A 10 -5.29 -1.90 16.67
C PRO A 10 -6.18 -0.91 17.45
N ASP A 11 -6.31 -1.11 18.76
CA ASP A 11 -7.16 -0.29 19.65
C ASP A 11 -6.61 1.11 19.91
N GLU A 12 -5.31 1.30 19.65
CA GLU A 12 -4.69 2.61 19.77
C GLU A 12 -5.05 3.42 18.54
N SER A 13 -6.08 4.26 18.67
CA SER A 13 -6.59 5.14 17.61
C SER A 13 -5.50 6.07 17.05
N ILE A 14 -4.68 5.54 16.15
CA ILE A 14 -3.66 6.28 15.38
C ILE A 14 -4.36 7.16 14.35
N VAL A 15 -5.43 6.61 13.79
CA VAL A 15 -6.38 7.30 12.94
C VAL A 15 -7.71 7.25 13.67
N HIS A 16 -8.23 8.42 14.00
CA HIS A 16 -9.57 8.55 14.58
C HIS A 16 -10.55 8.81 13.45
N ILE A 17 -11.34 7.80 13.08
CA ILE A 17 -12.34 7.88 12.02
C ILE A 17 -13.65 8.34 12.64
N GLU A 18 -14.24 9.41 12.11
CA GLU A 18 -15.57 9.83 12.53
C GLU A 18 -16.59 8.89 11.88
N VAL A 19 -17.46 8.28 12.69
CA VAL A 19 -18.46 7.33 12.19
C VAL A 19 -19.39 8.08 11.24
N PRO A 20 -19.46 7.69 9.95
CA PRO A 20 -20.13 8.50 8.93
C PRO A 20 -21.65 8.34 8.92
N ILE A 21 -22.21 7.60 9.89
CA ILE A 21 -23.62 7.27 9.98
C ILE A 21 -24.15 7.83 11.29
N SER A 22 -25.22 8.61 11.23
CA SER A 22 -25.85 9.17 12.42
C SER A 22 -26.65 8.11 13.20
N SER A 23 -26.91 8.38 14.47
CA SER A 23 -27.77 7.52 15.30
C SER A 23 -29.19 7.39 14.73
N GLU A 24 -29.71 8.44 14.07
CA GLU A 24 -31.00 8.42 13.38
C GLU A 24 -30.97 7.46 12.18
N GLU A 25 -29.89 7.45 11.40
CA GLU A 25 -29.77 6.50 10.28
C GLU A 25 -29.62 5.07 10.78
N ILE A 26 -28.87 4.81 11.85
CA ILE A 26 -28.79 3.47 12.48
C ILE A 26 -30.18 3.01 12.93
N LYS A 27 -30.95 3.89 13.57
CA LYS A 27 -32.33 3.59 13.98
C LYS A 27 -33.21 3.27 12.76
N ALA A 28 -33.16 4.11 11.73
CA ALA A 28 -33.92 3.91 10.49
C ALA A 28 -33.53 2.60 9.78
N ARG A 29 -32.24 2.24 9.77
CA ARG A 29 -31.77 0.95 9.23
C ARG A 29 -32.36 -0.22 10.01
N ASN A 30 -32.34 -0.18 11.34
CA ASN A 30 -32.94 -1.24 12.17
C ASN A 30 -34.44 -1.40 11.93
N GLU A 31 -35.19 -0.29 11.86
CA GLU A 31 -36.63 -0.30 11.62
C GLU A 31 -36.99 -0.81 10.21
N LEU A 32 -36.22 -0.41 9.19
CA LEU A 32 -36.50 -0.75 7.80
C LEU A 32 -35.97 -2.12 7.37
N TYR A 33 -35.01 -2.69 8.12
CA TYR A 33 -34.38 -3.97 7.80
C TYR A 33 -35.38 -5.11 7.60
N PRO A 34 -36.33 -5.39 8.52
CA PRO A 34 -37.33 -6.45 8.30
C PRO A 34 -38.40 -6.07 7.25
N LEU A 35 -38.58 -4.77 6.98
CA LEU A 35 -39.69 -4.25 6.16
C LEU A 35 -39.35 -4.16 4.66
N LEU A 36 -38.07 -3.99 4.33
CA LEU A 36 -37.62 -3.77 2.96
C LEU A 36 -36.82 -4.97 2.47
N THR A 37 -37.05 -5.36 1.23
CA THR A 37 -36.14 -6.29 0.53
C THR A 37 -34.73 -5.70 0.49
N SER A 38 -33.68 -6.52 0.54
CA SER A 38 -32.28 -6.09 0.40
C SER A 38 -32.04 -5.07 -0.74
N LYS A 39 -32.67 -5.25 -1.90
CA LYS A 39 -32.57 -4.29 -3.03
C LYS A 39 -33.20 -2.92 -2.72
N LYS A 40 -34.37 -2.88 -2.08
CA LYS A 40 -35.03 -1.64 -1.68
C LYS A 40 -34.25 -0.94 -0.56
N PHE A 41 -33.75 -1.71 0.40
CA PHE A 41 -32.90 -1.24 1.48
C PHE A 41 -31.62 -0.58 0.94
N ALA A 42 -30.86 -1.28 0.09
CA ALA A 42 -29.69 -0.75 -0.59
C ALA A 42 -29.99 0.51 -1.42
N THR A 43 -31.19 0.62 -1.99
CA THR A 43 -31.59 1.80 -2.78
C THR A 43 -31.90 3.01 -1.89
N LYS A 44 -32.48 2.79 -0.70
CA LYS A 44 -32.79 3.82 0.28
C LYS A 44 -31.54 4.50 0.81
N PHE A 45 -30.48 3.73 1.10
CA PHE A 45 -29.22 4.22 1.70
C PHE A 45 -28.09 4.42 0.68
N LYS A 46 -28.41 4.50 -0.62
CA LYS A 46 -27.39 4.62 -1.69
C LYS A 46 -26.62 5.95 -1.67
N ASP A 47 -27.20 7.00 -1.08
CA ASP A 47 -26.63 8.35 -1.12
C ASP A 47 -25.37 8.46 -0.24
N SER A 48 -25.15 7.51 0.68
CA SER A 48 -23.89 7.29 1.40
C SER A 48 -22.66 7.21 0.48
N LEU A 49 -22.83 6.83 -0.79
CA LEU A 49 -21.79 6.83 -1.82
C LEU A 49 -21.04 8.18 -1.95
N PHE A 50 -21.77 9.28 -1.74
CA PHE A 50 -21.27 10.63 -1.91
C PHE A 50 -20.96 11.34 -0.59
N VAL A 51 -21.21 10.68 0.54
CA VAL A 51 -20.88 11.21 1.86
C VAL A 51 -19.36 11.15 2.05
N PRO A 52 -18.71 12.28 2.38
CA PRO A 52 -17.30 12.29 2.73
C PRO A 52 -17.07 11.61 4.10
N ILE A 53 -15.88 11.07 4.29
CA ILE A 53 -15.46 10.49 5.58
C ILE A 53 -14.38 11.38 6.17
N ASP A 54 -14.67 11.93 7.34
CA ASP A 54 -13.73 12.73 8.11
C ASP A 54 -12.93 11.87 9.08
N PHE A 55 -11.63 12.12 9.19
CA PHE A 55 -10.76 11.44 10.13
C PHE A 55 -9.58 12.31 10.55
N LYS A 56 -9.02 12.01 11.73
CA LYS A 56 -7.83 12.68 12.26
C LYS A 56 -6.64 11.75 12.24
N TRP A 57 -5.51 12.21 11.70
CA TRP A 57 -4.24 11.49 11.70
C TRP A 57 -3.11 12.46 12.03
N LYS A 58 -2.25 12.10 13.00
CA LYS A 58 -1.14 12.94 13.47
C LYS A 58 -1.54 14.38 13.84
N GLY A 59 -2.75 14.55 14.40
CA GLY A 59 -3.29 15.85 14.81
C GLY A 59 -3.85 16.70 13.67
N GLN A 60 -3.82 16.22 12.42
CA GLN A 60 -4.41 16.88 11.27
C GLN A 60 -5.73 16.22 10.89
N ALA A 61 -6.72 17.03 10.51
CA ALA A 61 -8.00 16.56 9.99
C ALA A 61 -7.90 16.35 8.48
N TYR A 62 -8.47 15.25 8.00
CA TYR A 62 -8.53 14.87 6.61
C TYR A 62 -9.94 14.45 6.26
N GLN A 63 -10.30 14.64 4.99
CA GLN A 63 -11.58 14.25 4.43
C GLN A 63 -11.36 13.41 3.17
N VAL A 64 -12.07 12.28 3.06
CA VAL A 64 -12.03 11.41 1.88
C VAL A 64 -13.41 11.27 1.26
N GLN A 65 -13.53 11.74 0.02
CA GLN A 65 -14.62 11.42 -0.90
C GLN A 65 -13.98 11.15 -2.25
N TYR A 66 -13.90 9.87 -2.64
CA TYR A 66 -13.24 9.48 -3.89
C TYR A 66 -14.20 8.94 -4.95
N ASN A 67 -15.51 9.03 -4.76
CA ASN A 67 -16.50 8.62 -5.77
C ASN A 67 -16.82 9.77 -6.74
N PHE A 68 -15.92 9.95 -7.71
CA PHE A 68 -16.03 10.89 -8.84
C PHE A 68 -15.39 10.30 -10.11
N CYS A 69 -15.46 11.02 -11.23
CA CYS A 69 -14.84 10.61 -12.50
C CYS A 69 -13.30 10.59 -12.42
N THR A 70 -12.69 9.48 -12.85
CA THR A 70 -11.23 9.30 -12.87
C THR A 70 -10.58 9.53 -14.23
N ASP A 71 -11.36 9.73 -15.29
CA ASP A 71 -10.85 9.93 -16.65
C ASP A 71 -10.23 11.33 -16.78
N PRO A 72 -8.93 11.46 -17.09
CA PRO A 72 -8.23 12.75 -17.12
C PRO A 72 -8.67 13.66 -18.27
N TYR A 73 -9.32 13.15 -19.32
CA TYR A 73 -9.84 13.96 -20.42
C TYR A 73 -11.28 14.44 -20.19
N CYS A 74 -11.96 13.91 -19.17
CA CYS A 74 -13.34 14.27 -18.90
C CYS A 74 -13.41 15.56 -18.08
N LYS A 75 -14.32 16.46 -18.47
CA LYS A 75 -14.64 17.70 -17.72
C LYS A 75 -14.91 17.44 -16.23
N TRP A 76 -15.53 16.30 -15.91
CA TRP A 76 -15.90 15.93 -14.55
C TRP A 76 -14.80 15.27 -13.74
N LYS A 77 -13.57 15.21 -14.25
CA LYS A 77 -12.41 14.67 -13.55
C LYS A 77 -12.26 15.28 -12.16
N GLY A 78 -12.27 14.44 -11.13
CA GLY A 78 -12.00 14.87 -9.75
C GLY A 78 -13.07 15.73 -9.10
N LEU A 79 -14.20 16.02 -9.77
CA LEU A 79 -15.24 16.90 -9.23
C LEU A 79 -16.28 16.09 -8.45
N HIS A 80 -16.67 16.58 -7.28
CA HIS A 80 -17.66 15.89 -6.45
C HIS A 80 -19.06 15.89 -7.08
N GLN A 81 -19.92 15.01 -6.55
CA GLN A 81 -21.32 14.96 -6.97
C GLN A 81 -22.01 16.30 -6.69
N GLU A 82 -22.76 16.78 -7.67
CA GLU A 82 -23.54 18.01 -7.58
C GLU A 82 -24.91 17.77 -8.20
N LYS A 83 -25.95 18.35 -7.58
CA LYS A 83 -27.30 18.38 -8.10
C LYS A 83 -27.59 19.76 -8.68
N PHE A 84 -27.80 19.85 -10.00
CA PHE A 84 -28.01 21.11 -10.69
C PHE A 84 -29.46 21.59 -10.50
N THR A 85 -29.75 22.29 -9.41
CA THR A 85 -31.10 22.69 -9.00
C THR A 85 -31.75 23.74 -9.90
N SER A 86 -30.95 24.53 -10.63
CA SER A 86 -31.37 25.59 -11.54
C SER A 86 -31.85 25.11 -12.91
N VAL A 87 -31.74 23.81 -13.21
CA VAL A 87 -32.11 23.25 -14.54
C VAL A 87 -33.30 22.30 -14.43
N LYS A 88 -34.13 22.27 -15.48
CA LYS A 88 -35.27 21.35 -15.62
C LYS A 88 -34.82 19.91 -15.37
N ARG A 89 -35.60 19.15 -14.58
CA ARG A 89 -35.32 17.78 -14.08
C ARG A 89 -34.20 17.66 -13.04
N LYS A 90 -33.54 18.76 -12.65
CA LYS A 90 -32.52 18.83 -11.60
C LYS A 90 -31.51 17.67 -11.64
N PRO A 91 -30.83 17.45 -12.79
CA PRO A 91 -29.95 16.30 -12.96
C PRO A 91 -28.78 16.37 -11.97
N ASN A 92 -28.25 15.20 -11.63
CA ASN A 92 -26.99 15.10 -10.90
C ASN A 92 -25.81 15.01 -11.87
N ARG A 93 -24.61 15.43 -11.45
CA ARG A 93 -23.36 15.27 -12.20
C ARG A 93 -23.09 13.81 -12.58
N TYR A 94 -23.35 12.89 -11.66
CA TYR A 94 -23.22 11.45 -11.87
C TYR A 94 -24.55 10.73 -11.66
N LYS A 95 -24.78 9.72 -12.50
CA LYS A 95 -25.81 8.70 -12.26
C LYS A 95 -25.17 7.36 -11.94
N LEU A 96 -25.84 6.58 -11.10
CA LEU A 96 -25.41 5.22 -10.77
C LEU A 96 -25.91 4.27 -11.86
N THR A 97 -25.01 3.42 -12.35
CA THR A 97 -25.29 2.39 -13.37
C THR A 97 -24.70 1.05 -12.96
N GLY A 98 -25.09 -0.04 -13.62
CA GLY A 98 -24.64 -1.39 -13.27
C GLY A 98 -25.55 -2.11 -12.26
N THR A 99 -25.24 -3.37 -12.01
CA THR A 99 -26.02 -4.29 -11.15
C THR A 99 -25.12 -4.89 -10.07
N GLY A 100 -25.73 -5.26 -8.93
CA GLY A 100 -25.02 -5.86 -7.79
C GLY A 100 -23.82 -5.02 -7.32
N ASP A 101 -22.67 -5.68 -7.14
CA ASP A 101 -21.41 -5.08 -6.69
C ASP A 101 -20.64 -4.36 -7.81
N ARG A 102 -21.08 -4.49 -9.07
CA ARG A 102 -20.45 -3.86 -10.23
C ARG A 102 -21.06 -2.49 -10.56
N LYS A 103 -21.54 -1.79 -9.53
CA LYS A 103 -22.08 -0.44 -9.70
C LYS A 103 -20.96 0.54 -10.05
N ALA A 104 -21.28 1.46 -10.95
CA ALA A 104 -20.36 2.44 -11.47
C ALA A 104 -21.06 3.80 -11.65
N LEU A 105 -20.31 4.87 -11.43
CA LEU A 105 -20.71 6.23 -11.74
C LEU A 105 -20.60 6.46 -13.24
N LYS A 106 -21.68 6.89 -13.88
CA LYS A 106 -21.68 7.38 -15.25
C LYS A 106 -21.83 8.90 -15.26
N CYS A 107 -20.93 9.57 -15.98
CA CYS A 107 -20.96 11.03 -16.16
C CYS A 107 -22.22 11.46 -16.93
N ASN A 108 -23.00 12.40 -16.38
CA ASN A 108 -24.08 13.06 -17.09
C ASN A 108 -23.58 14.33 -17.79
N PRO A 109 -24.15 14.71 -18.94
CA PRO A 109 -23.79 15.96 -19.63
C PRO A 109 -23.89 17.18 -18.71
N ASP A 110 -23.07 18.21 -18.95
CA ASP A 110 -23.18 19.48 -18.24
C ASP A 110 -24.41 20.26 -18.70
N PRO A 111 -25.40 20.50 -17.82
CA PRO A 111 -26.60 21.21 -18.18
C PRO A 111 -26.45 22.74 -18.13
N LEU A 112 -25.42 23.27 -17.45
CA LEU A 112 -25.17 24.71 -17.26
C LEU A 112 -24.22 25.25 -18.32
N ASN A 113 -23.08 24.59 -18.49
CA ASN A 113 -22.01 25.03 -19.39
C ASN A 113 -21.65 23.93 -20.39
N PRO A 114 -22.58 23.53 -21.28
CA PRO A 114 -22.38 22.42 -22.18
C PRO A 114 -21.18 22.64 -23.11
N LYS A 115 -20.88 23.87 -23.52
CA LYS A 115 -19.78 24.20 -24.46
C LYS A 115 -18.39 24.28 -23.80
N SER A 116 -18.31 24.31 -22.48
CA SER A 116 -17.02 24.44 -21.77
C SER A 116 -16.46 23.05 -21.47
N GLY A 117 -15.55 22.53 -22.29
CA GLY A 117 -14.98 21.18 -22.13
C GLY A 117 -15.94 20.03 -22.44
N ALA A 118 -15.41 18.81 -22.54
CA ALA A 118 -16.21 17.63 -22.90
C ALA A 118 -16.55 16.73 -21.72
N VAL A 119 -17.83 16.38 -21.60
CA VAL A 119 -18.25 15.24 -20.79
C VAL A 119 -18.27 13.99 -21.65
N LEU A 120 -17.33 13.08 -21.41
CA LEU A 120 -17.10 11.90 -22.26
C LEU A 120 -17.98 10.68 -21.92
N GLY A 121 -18.98 10.86 -21.05
CA GLY A 121 -19.86 9.77 -20.63
C GLY A 121 -19.14 8.64 -19.90
N CYS A 122 -17.98 8.91 -19.30
CA CYS A 122 -17.11 7.95 -18.64
C CYS A 122 -17.86 7.18 -17.56
N SER A 123 -17.50 5.90 -17.43
CA SER A 123 -17.94 5.02 -16.36
C SER A 123 -16.79 4.79 -15.39
N THR A 124 -17.03 4.97 -14.10
CA THR A 124 -16.01 4.83 -13.05
C THR A 124 -16.54 3.96 -11.92
N GLN A 125 -15.79 2.92 -11.54
CA GLN A 125 -16.18 1.99 -10.46
C GLN A 125 -16.36 2.71 -9.12
N THR A 126 -17.38 2.34 -8.34
CA THR A 126 -17.61 2.89 -7.00
C THR A 126 -16.81 2.15 -5.93
N TYR A 127 -16.38 2.86 -4.88
CA TYR A 127 -15.71 2.30 -3.71
C TYR A 127 -16.37 2.81 -2.43
N SER A 128 -16.27 2.05 -1.34
CA SER A 128 -16.68 2.56 -0.02
C SER A 128 -15.63 3.54 0.49
N ASN A 129 -16.02 4.82 0.64
CA ASN A 129 -15.14 5.81 1.24
C ASN A 129 -14.75 5.39 2.67
N TRP A 130 -15.69 4.79 3.41
CA TRP A 130 -15.41 4.30 4.77
C TRP A 130 -14.35 3.20 4.75
N SER A 131 -14.52 2.19 3.90
CA SER A 131 -13.52 1.12 3.77
C SER A 131 -12.15 1.62 3.26
N ILE A 132 -12.11 2.71 2.48
CA ILE A 132 -10.86 3.36 2.09
C ILE A 132 -10.15 3.94 3.32
N VAL A 133 -10.88 4.66 4.18
CA VAL A 133 -10.30 5.25 5.40
C VAL A 133 -9.89 4.16 6.40
N GLU A 134 -10.64 3.07 6.52
CA GLU A 134 -10.24 1.89 7.31
C GLU A 134 -8.90 1.30 6.80
N GLU A 135 -8.71 1.22 5.48
CA GLU A 135 -7.44 0.73 4.91
C GLU A 135 -6.30 1.74 5.07
N ILE A 136 -6.57 3.05 5.01
CA ILE A 136 -5.61 4.11 5.36
C ILE A 136 -5.17 3.95 6.82
N ALA A 137 -6.12 3.72 7.73
CA ALA A 137 -5.88 3.50 9.15
C ALA A 137 -5.04 2.24 9.39
N ARG A 138 -5.36 1.13 8.71
CA ARG A 138 -4.56 -0.10 8.79
C ARG A 138 -3.11 0.13 8.35
N LEU A 139 -2.89 0.73 7.18
CA LEU A 139 -1.53 1.02 6.69
C LEU A 139 -0.77 2.02 7.58
N ALA A 140 -1.48 2.96 8.21
CA ALA A 140 -0.90 3.86 9.20
C ALA A 140 -0.48 3.08 10.46
N ALA A 141 -1.33 2.19 10.96
CA ALA A 141 -1.12 1.42 12.17
C ALA A 141 0.11 0.52 12.09
N ILE A 142 0.25 -0.23 10.99
CA ILE A 142 1.36 -1.16 10.83
C ILE A 142 2.72 -0.45 10.79
N GLU A 143 2.79 0.81 10.34
CA GLU A 143 4.03 1.61 10.28
C GLU A 143 4.21 2.59 11.45
N SER A 144 3.42 2.44 12.52
CA SER A 144 3.42 3.33 13.67
C SER A 144 3.99 2.68 14.92
N LEU A 145 4.68 3.51 15.68
CA LEU A 145 5.24 3.17 16.98
C LEU A 145 4.63 4.04 18.06
N LYS A 146 4.47 3.45 19.25
CA LYS A 146 4.04 4.17 20.44
C LYS A 146 5.12 4.10 21.50
N ASP A 147 5.27 5.20 22.22
CA ASP A 147 6.08 5.21 23.43
C ASP A 147 5.40 4.31 24.47
N ILE A 148 6.21 3.53 25.17
CA ILE A 148 5.77 2.77 26.32
C ILE A 148 5.82 3.74 27.49
N ASP A 149 4.63 4.08 27.97
CA ASP A 149 4.40 4.82 29.21
C ASP A 149 4.14 3.81 30.32
N PRO A 150 5.16 3.45 31.11
CA PRO A 150 4.97 2.54 32.22
C PRO A 150 4.23 3.24 33.35
N ASP A 151 3.13 2.64 33.80
CA ASP A 151 2.59 2.96 35.11
C ASP A 151 3.31 2.09 36.16
N TYR A 152 3.88 2.75 37.17
CA TYR A 152 4.66 2.08 38.20
C TYR A 152 3.99 2.19 39.55
N GLU A 153 3.49 1.08 40.04
CA GLU A 153 3.12 0.98 41.45
C GLU A 153 4.35 0.63 42.30
N PHE A 154 4.88 1.63 43.00
CA PHE A 154 6.03 1.47 43.89
C PHE A 154 5.67 0.96 45.29
N HIS A 155 4.39 0.97 45.65
CA HIS A 155 3.91 0.65 46.99
C HIS A 155 2.79 -0.39 47.01
N LYS A 156 2.62 -1.07 48.15
CA LYS A 156 1.39 -1.81 48.47
C LYS A 156 0.36 -0.81 49.00
N GLY A 157 -0.94 -1.10 48.89
CA GLY A 157 -1.98 -0.27 49.50
C GLY A 157 -1.79 -0.13 51.01
N GLY A 158 -1.99 1.08 51.53
CA GLY A 158 -1.76 1.47 52.93
C GLY A 158 -0.32 1.84 53.27
N CYS A 159 0.51 2.19 52.29
CA CYS A 159 1.91 2.55 52.57
C CYS A 159 2.05 4.02 53.00
N LEU A 160 2.74 4.26 54.11
CA LEU A 160 2.99 5.61 54.67
C LEU A 160 3.71 6.59 53.71
N THR A 161 4.29 6.09 52.62
CA THR A 161 5.01 6.90 51.61
C THR A 161 4.42 6.68 50.22
N GLU A 162 3.09 6.56 50.10
CA GLU A 162 2.39 6.21 48.85
C GLU A 162 2.72 7.13 47.66
N GLU A 163 2.94 8.43 47.89
CA GLU A 163 3.27 9.39 46.82
C GLU A 163 4.76 9.44 46.46
N ALA A 164 5.62 8.80 47.25
CA ALA A 164 7.06 8.78 46.98
C ALA A 164 7.38 7.78 45.87
N THR A 165 8.24 8.16 44.94
CA THR A 165 8.77 7.31 43.87
C THR A 165 10.30 7.39 43.87
N PRO A 166 11.01 6.42 43.27
CA PRO A 166 12.47 6.48 43.17
C PRO A 166 12.99 7.67 42.36
N PHE A 167 12.11 8.37 41.62
CA PHE A 167 12.47 9.48 40.74
C PHE A 167 12.30 10.85 41.40
N ASN A 168 11.35 11.00 42.34
CA ASN A 168 11.12 12.25 43.08
C ASN A 168 11.75 12.21 44.48
N ASP A 169 11.79 11.06 45.15
CA ASP A 169 12.44 10.88 46.45
C ASP A 169 13.20 9.56 46.52
N SER A 170 14.44 9.58 46.03
CA SER A 170 15.29 8.39 46.00
C SER A 170 15.62 7.82 47.38
N LYS A 171 15.50 8.61 48.47
CA LYS A 171 15.91 8.19 49.81
C LYS A 171 14.93 7.19 50.43
N THR A 172 13.68 7.19 50.00
CA THR A 172 12.64 6.25 50.47
C THR A 172 12.73 4.88 49.81
N PHE A 173 13.68 4.67 48.88
CA PHE A 173 13.87 3.43 48.14
C PHE A 173 15.28 2.85 48.29
N TYR A 174 15.37 1.52 48.25
CA TYR A 174 16.62 0.82 47.96
C TYR A 174 16.71 0.57 46.46
N LYS A 175 17.79 1.05 45.83
CA LYS A 175 18.17 0.62 44.48
C LYS A 175 18.76 -0.79 44.59
N ARG A 176 18.02 -1.79 44.10
CA ARG A 176 18.42 -3.20 44.15
C ARG A 176 19.14 -3.57 42.85
N GLY A 177 19.65 -4.80 42.75
CA GLY A 177 20.24 -5.30 41.50
C GLY A 177 19.24 -5.26 40.33
N LYS A 178 19.69 -5.71 39.16
CA LYS A 178 18.80 -5.82 37.99
C LYS A 178 17.96 -7.10 38.04
N SER A 179 16.83 -7.09 37.35
CA SER A 179 15.97 -8.26 37.17
C SER A 179 16.57 -9.23 36.15
N LYS A 180 15.95 -10.40 35.99
CA LYS A 180 16.28 -11.37 34.92
C LYS A 180 16.13 -10.76 33.52
N SER A 181 15.27 -9.75 33.34
CA SER A 181 15.10 -9.04 32.07
C SER A 181 16.03 -7.84 31.91
N ASN A 182 17.01 -7.65 32.81
CA ASN A 182 17.96 -6.53 32.83
C ASN A 182 17.33 -5.16 33.15
N SER A 183 16.10 -5.13 33.70
CA SER A 183 15.49 -3.90 34.25
C SER A 183 16.02 -3.57 35.65
N GLN A 184 16.13 -2.28 35.95
CA GLN A 184 16.54 -1.81 37.28
C GLN A 184 15.42 -2.10 38.30
N ARG A 185 15.75 -2.70 39.45
CA ARG A 185 14.77 -2.97 40.51
C ARG A 185 14.89 -1.93 41.62
N TYR A 186 13.76 -1.43 42.09
CA TYR A 186 13.65 -0.61 43.29
C TYR A 186 12.84 -1.34 44.34
N GLN A 187 13.17 -1.15 45.61
CA GLN A 187 12.40 -1.67 46.73
C GLN A 187 12.02 -0.52 47.65
N CYS A 188 10.73 -0.36 47.95
CA CYS A 188 10.28 0.62 48.94
C CYS A 188 10.87 0.27 50.32
N LYS A 189 11.42 1.26 51.04
CA LYS A 189 11.97 1.03 52.39
C LYS A 189 10.89 0.73 53.42
N ASN A 190 9.68 1.24 53.22
CA ASN A 190 8.54 1.08 54.15
C ASN A 190 7.78 -0.22 53.88
N CYS A 191 7.01 -0.32 52.79
CA CYS A 191 6.18 -1.50 52.48
C CYS A 191 6.95 -2.69 51.87
N LYS A 192 8.25 -2.55 51.63
CA LYS A 192 9.15 -3.56 51.05
C LYS A 192 8.76 -4.07 49.64
N LYS A 193 7.77 -3.47 48.96
CA LYS A 193 7.39 -3.82 47.57
C LYS A 193 8.58 -3.62 46.64
N PHE A 194 8.77 -4.56 45.73
CA PHE A 194 9.74 -4.47 44.65
C PHE A 194 9.05 -4.04 43.36
N THR A 195 9.63 -3.08 42.66
CA THR A 195 9.13 -2.58 41.38
C THR A 195 10.26 -2.52 40.38
N ASN A 196 10.05 -3.09 39.20
CA ASN A 196 11.04 -3.12 38.13
C ASN A 196 10.78 -1.95 37.18
N VAL A 197 11.77 -1.08 37.01
CA VAL A 197 11.69 0.08 36.13
C VAL A 197 12.28 -0.26 34.76
N LEU A 198 11.57 0.18 33.73
CA LEU A 198 11.96 0.01 32.33
C LEU A 198 13.36 0.59 32.10
N PRO A 199 14.22 -0.10 31.35
CA PRO A 199 15.53 0.41 31.04
C PRO A 199 15.47 1.62 30.10
N SER A 200 16.53 2.43 30.15
CA SER A 200 16.76 3.48 29.16
C SER A 200 16.93 2.89 27.75
N ARG A 201 16.74 3.72 26.71
CA ARG A 201 16.92 3.29 25.31
C ARG A 201 18.31 2.71 24.99
N LYS A 202 19.36 3.16 25.67
CA LYS A 202 20.71 2.56 25.55
C LYS A 202 20.78 1.13 26.10
N GLN A 203 19.95 0.81 27.10
CA GLN A 203 19.92 -0.49 27.78
C GLN A 203 18.83 -1.42 27.19
N SER A 204 17.97 -0.91 26.31
CA SER A 204 16.82 -1.64 25.77
C SER A 204 17.16 -2.72 24.75
N ILE A 205 18.33 -2.63 24.12
CA ILE A 205 18.82 -3.62 23.15
C ILE A 205 18.86 -5.02 23.77
N THR A 206 19.10 -5.10 25.08
CA THR A 206 19.15 -6.35 25.86
C THR A 206 17.87 -6.64 26.65
N TYR A 207 16.93 -5.70 26.71
CA TYR A 207 15.73 -5.79 27.53
C TYR A 207 14.72 -6.78 26.94
N HIS A 208 14.36 -7.82 27.69
CA HIS A 208 13.57 -8.97 27.22
C HIS A 208 14.13 -9.64 25.94
N GLN A 209 15.42 -9.49 25.67
CA GLN A 209 16.09 -10.11 24.54
C GLN A 209 17.09 -11.15 25.04
N GLN A 210 16.67 -12.42 25.11
CA GLN A 210 17.61 -13.53 25.21
C GLN A 210 18.41 -13.63 23.90
N LYS A 211 19.72 -13.91 23.97
CA LYS A 211 20.63 -13.92 22.81
C LYS A 211 20.52 -12.63 21.97
N SER A 212 20.87 -11.46 22.53
CA SER A 212 20.82 -10.17 21.78
C SER A 212 21.99 -10.00 20.80
N ASP A 213 23.10 -10.68 21.08
CA ASP A 213 24.31 -10.79 20.29
C ASP A 213 24.08 -11.37 18.88
N ILE A 214 23.08 -12.23 18.71
CA ILE A 214 22.80 -12.87 17.41
C ILE A 214 22.06 -11.96 16.42
N VAL A 215 21.50 -10.83 16.87
CA VAL A 215 20.60 -9.99 16.05
C VAL A 215 21.25 -9.48 14.75
N PRO A 216 22.51 -9.01 14.75
CA PRO A 216 23.19 -8.64 13.51
C PRO A 216 23.32 -9.81 12.53
N THR A 217 23.62 -11.01 13.03
CA THR A 217 23.71 -12.22 12.21
C THR A 217 22.34 -12.63 11.70
N PHE A 218 21.30 -12.59 12.54
CA PHE A 218 19.91 -12.81 12.16
C PHE A 218 19.47 -11.90 11.00
N ALA A 219 19.74 -10.59 11.11
CA ALA A 219 19.40 -9.63 10.06
C ALA A 219 20.09 -9.97 8.73
N LYS A 220 21.38 -10.37 8.77
CA LYS A 220 22.12 -10.82 7.58
C LYS A 220 21.52 -12.09 6.98
N LEU A 221 21.19 -13.10 7.79
CA LEU A 221 20.61 -14.36 7.31
C LEU A 221 19.24 -14.12 6.66
N LEU A 222 18.39 -13.32 7.29
CA LEU A 222 17.08 -12.91 6.76
C LEU A 222 17.20 -12.24 5.39
N LEU A 223 18.19 -11.35 5.20
CA LEU A 223 18.39 -10.57 3.96
C LEU A 223 19.23 -11.27 2.90
N ASN A 224 19.67 -12.51 3.16
CA ASN A 224 20.48 -13.33 2.24
C ASN A 224 19.78 -14.63 1.88
N ARG A 225 18.44 -14.63 1.87
CA ARG A 225 17.60 -15.77 1.44
C ARG A 225 17.88 -17.04 2.24
N THR A 226 18.29 -16.92 3.50
CA THR A 226 18.44 -18.10 4.37
C THR A 226 17.05 -18.54 4.82
N PRO A 227 16.65 -19.80 4.59
CA PRO A 227 15.36 -20.32 5.05
C PRO A 227 15.18 -20.18 6.57
N VAL A 228 13.92 -20.11 7.02
CA VAL A 228 13.59 -19.97 8.46
C VAL A 228 14.24 -21.08 9.28
N THR A 229 14.04 -22.35 8.90
CA THR A 229 14.62 -23.51 9.58
C THR A 229 16.14 -23.46 9.65
N ARG A 230 16.80 -23.10 8.54
CA ARG A 230 18.26 -23.00 8.50
C ARG A 230 18.79 -21.84 9.35
N THR A 231 18.06 -20.72 9.39
CA THR A 231 18.39 -19.60 10.28
C THR A 231 18.30 -20.03 11.74
N CYS A 232 17.27 -20.79 12.10
CA CYS A 232 17.11 -21.35 13.45
C CYS A 232 18.26 -22.29 13.83
N GLU A 233 18.70 -23.17 12.92
CA GLU A 233 19.85 -24.06 13.12
C GLU A 233 21.16 -23.27 13.31
N ILE A 234 21.45 -22.32 12.42
CA ILE A 234 22.70 -21.53 12.46
C ILE A 234 22.82 -20.72 13.76
N LEU A 235 21.69 -20.19 14.23
CA LEU A 235 21.66 -19.34 15.43
C LEU A 235 21.37 -20.11 16.72
N ASP A 236 21.12 -21.42 16.62
CA ASP A 236 20.69 -22.27 17.73
C ASP A 236 19.48 -21.66 18.47
N ILE A 237 18.39 -21.40 17.74
CA ILE A 237 17.15 -20.82 18.28
C ILE A 237 15.91 -21.58 17.83
N GLY A 238 14.84 -21.51 18.62
CA GLY A 238 13.52 -22.01 18.22
C GLY A 238 12.80 -21.09 17.23
N ARG A 239 11.79 -21.62 16.52
CA ARG A 239 10.96 -20.86 15.57
C ARG A 239 10.21 -19.68 16.21
N GLY A 240 9.76 -19.83 17.47
CA GLY A 240 9.13 -18.72 18.21
C GLY A 240 10.09 -17.54 18.38
N THR A 241 11.34 -17.82 18.77
CA THR A 241 12.40 -16.82 18.89
C THR A 241 12.71 -16.15 17.55
N TYR A 242 12.73 -16.90 16.44
CA TYR A 242 12.92 -16.32 15.10
C TYR A 242 11.90 -15.20 14.81
N TYR A 243 10.60 -15.45 15.02
CA TYR A 243 9.56 -14.45 14.75
C TYR A 243 9.59 -13.29 15.75
N GLN A 244 9.95 -13.53 17.02
CA GLN A 244 10.20 -12.45 17.98
C GLN A 244 11.36 -11.54 17.56
N LYS A 245 12.46 -12.11 17.02
CA LYS A 245 13.58 -11.34 16.47
C LYS A 245 13.20 -10.60 15.20
N LEU A 246 12.37 -11.19 14.34
CA LEU A 246 11.83 -10.53 13.15
C LEU A 246 11.01 -9.29 13.53
N GLU A 247 10.08 -9.44 14.47
CA GLU A 247 9.24 -8.33 14.95
C GLU A 247 10.08 -7.25 15.65
N TRP A 248 11.08 -7.64 16.45
CA TRP A 248 12.00 -6.70 17.08
C TRP A 248 12.79 -5.90 16.03
N LEU A 249 13.33 -6.57 15.01
CA LEU A 249 14.09 -5.92 13.94
C LEU A 249 13.19 -5.01 13.10
N TYR A 250 11.96 -5.44 12.82
CA TYR A 250 10.94 -4.64 12.16
C TYR A 250 10.68 -3.33 12.92
N ARG A 251 10.45 -3.42 14.23
CA ARG A 251 10.29 -2.25 15.10
C ARG A 251 11.49 -1.31 15.02
N ARG A 252 12.71 -1.84 15.05
CA ARG A 252 13.93 -1.04 14.90
C ARG A 252 14.02 -0.32 13.56
N CYS A 253 13.62 -0.98 12.48
CA CYS A 253 13.52 -0.34 11.17
C CYS A 253 12.50 0.79 11.16
N LEU A 254 11.32 0.62 11.77
CA LEU A 254 10.33 1.70 11.89
C LEU A 254 10.87 2.89 12.70
N GLU A 255 11.55 2.65 13.82
CA GLU A 255 12.18 3.72 14.61
C GLU A 255 13.24 4.47 13.79
N PHE A 256 14.00 3.72 12.97
CA PHE A 256 15.01 4.30 12.09
C PHE A 256 14.36 5.18 11.02
N LEU A 257 13.30 4.70 10.37
CA LEU A 257 12.56 5.43 9.34
C LEU A 257 11.87 6.69 9.90
N GLU A 258 11.38 6.67 11.14
CA GLU A 258 10.87 7.90 11.79
C GLU A 258 11.91 9.02 11.83
N ARG A 259 13.18 8.67 12.07
CA ARG A 259 14.28 9.66 12.19
C ARG A 259 14.92 10.01 10.84
N TYR A 260 15.12 9.03 9.96
CA TYR A 260 15.94 9.19 8.75
C TYR A 260 15.17 9.17 7.43
N GLU A 261 13.87 8.88 7.46
CA GLU A 261 12.97 9.00 6.29
C GLU A 261 11.93 10.09 6.54
N LYS A 262 11.08 9.92 7.56
CA LYS A 262 9.93 10.81 7.81
C LYS A 262 10.35 12.24 8.16
N ALA A 263 11.41 12.42 8.95
CA ALA A 263 11.86 13.76 9.35
C ALA A 263 12.54 14.52 8.18
N PRO A 264 13.50 13.94 7.44
CA PRO A 264 14.08 14.59 6.26
C PRO A 264 13.06 14.88 5.16
N LEU A 265 12.20 13.91 4.80
CA LEU A 265 11.21 14.10 3.72
C LEU A 265 10.20 15.22 4.00
N ARG A 266 9.92 15.53 5.28
CA ARG A 266 9.08 16.69 5.64
C ARG A 266 9.77 18.03 5.39
N GLN A 267 11.10 18.05 5.38
CA GLN A 267 11.91 19.26 5.19
C GLN A 267 12.38 19.42 3.74
N THR A 268 12.32 18.35 2.95
CA THR A 268 12.69 18.34 1.54
C THR A 268 11.47 18.61 0.65
N SER A 269 11.60 19.55 -0.27
CA SER A 269 10.65 19.76 -1.37
C SER A 269 11.26 19.32 -2.69
N PHE A 270 10.46 18.71 -3.56
CA PHE A 270 10.85 18.27 -4.89
C PHE A 270 10.09 19.08 -5.94
N GLU A 271 10.78 19.52 -6.98
CA GLU A 271 10.12 20.16 -8.13
C GLU A 271 9.25 19.15 -8.87
N GLU A 272 9.83 17.99 -9.20
CA GLU A 272 9.16 16.91 -9.89
C GLU A 272 9.46 15.56 -9.22
N MET A 273 8.44 14.71 -9.11
CA MET A 273 8.55 13.38 -8.52
C MET A 273 8.10 12.30 -9.51
N TRP A 274 9.05 11.46 -9.94
CA TRP A 274 8.78 10.33 -10.82
C TRP A 274 8.55 9.06 -10.02
N LEU A 275 7.31 8.60 -9.96
CA LEU A 275 6.91 7.39 -9.26
C LEU A 275 6.70 6.24 -10.22
N ASN A 276 7.31 5.10 -9.93
CA ASN A 276 7.07 3.84 -10.62
C ASN A 276 6.44 2.83 -9.66
N THR A 277 5.24 2.34 -10.00
CA THR A 277 4.42 1.49 -9.14
C THR A 277 4.08 0.18 -9.85
N ASP A 278 4.19 -0.94 -9.13
CA ASP A 278 3.85 -2.29 -9.61
C ASP A 278 3.34 -3.18 -8.47
N LYS A 279 2.70 -4.29 -8.81
CA LYS A 279 2.24 -5.32 -7.86
C LYS A 279 3.02 -6.61 -8.01
N MET A 280 3.52 -7.11 -6.88
CA MET A 280 4.07 -8.45 -6.79
C MET A 280 3.06 -9.40 -6.15
N THR A 281 2.61 -10.41 -6.89
CA THR A 281 1.88 -11.54 -6.32
C THR A 281 2.84 -12.59 -5.77
N TYR A 282 2.57 -13.06 -4.56
CA TYR A 282 3.21 -14.21 -3.93
C TYR A 282 2.14 -15.17 -3.41
N TYR A 283 2.53 -16.39 -3.12
CA TYR A 283 1.61 -17.44 -2.71
C TYR A 283 1.99 -17.95 -1.33
N LEU A 284 0.98 -18.06 -0.47
CA LEU A 284 1.09 -18.65 0.84
C LEU A 284 0.33 -19.96 0.89
N ASN A 285 0.69 -20.85 1.81
CA ASN A 285 -0.17 -21.98 2.15
C ASN A 285 -1.30 -21.47 3.05
N ASN A 286 -2.54 -21.85 2.73
CA ASN A 286 -3.67 -21.57 3.61
C ASN A 286 -3.69 -22.58 4.75
N VAL A 287 -3.42 -22.14 5.98
CA VAL A 287 -3.22 -23.04 7.14
C VAL A 287 -4.40 -22.93 8.10
N ARG A 288 -4.87 -24.09 8.57
CA ARG A 288 -5.91 -24.19 9.61
C ARG A 288 -5.37 -23.84 10.98
N ARG A 289 -6.21 -23.27 11.84
CA ARG A 289 -5.87 -23.06 13.26
C ARG A 289 -5.65 -24.42 13.94
N LYS A 290 -4.81 -24.44 14.98
CA LYS A 290 -4.54 -25.66 15.76
C LYS A 290 -5.88 -26.19 16.33
N GLY A 291 -6.15 -27.47 16.14
CA GLY A 291 -7.41 -28.11 16.59
C GLY A 291 -8.56 -28.05 15.57
N MET A 292 -8.41 -27.32 14.46
CA MET A 292 -9.44 -27.20 13.41
C MET A 292 -9.18 -28.08 12.17
N GLY A 293 -8.32 -29.10 12.31
CA GLY A 293 -7.99 -30.05 11.25
C GLY A 293 -8.80 -31.34 11.37
N GLY A 294 -9.30 -31.87 10.25
CA GLY A 294 -9.99 -33.16 10.20
C GLY A 294 -10.12 -33.67 8.76
N LYS A 295 -10.01 -34.99 8.57
CA LYS A 295 -10.03 -35.69 7.27
C LYS A 295 -11.29 -35.46 6.43
N GLN A 296 -12.35 -34.94 7.04
CA GLN A 296 -13.67 -34.78 6.43
C GLN A 296 -13.79 -33.58 5.47
N TYR A 297 -12.75 -32.73 5.36
CA TYR A 297 -12.78 -31.49 4.58
C TYR A 297 -11.58 -31.29 3.65
N ASP A 298 -10.78 -32.34 3.42
CA ASP A 298 -9.55 -32.27 2.61
C ASP A 298 -9.86 -31.92 1.13
N ASP A 299 -11.03 -32.33 0.61
CA ASP A 299 -11.45 -32.10 -0.79
C ASP A 299 -11.92 -30.66 -1.10
N LEU A 300 -12.08 -29.81 -0.08
CA LEU A 300 -12.61 -28.44 -0.18
C LEU A 300 -11.56 -27.37 0.13
N GLU A 301 -10.28 -27.73 0.23
CA GLU A 301 -9.23 -26.82 0.66
C GLU A 301 -8.77 -25.86 -0.44
N GLU A 302 -8.84 -24.54 -0.17
CA GLU A 302 -8.07 -23.56 -0.94
C GLU A 302 -6.58 -23.74 -0.60
N ALA A 303 -5.91 -24.67 -1.28
CA ALA A 303 -4.51 -25.04 -1.01
C ALA A 303 -3.52 -23.87 -1.18
N ARG A 304 -3.86 -22.88 -2.02
CA ARG A 304 -3.05 -21.70 -2.29
C ARG A 304 -3.77 -20.42 -1.88
N PHE A 305 -3.02 -19.53 -1.26
CA PHE A 305 -3.50 -18.26 -0.76
C PHE A 305 -2.74 -17.11 -1.46
N PRO A 306 -3.12 -16.76 -2.70
CA PRO A 306 -2.44 -15.71 -3.46
C PRO A 306 -2.63 -14.35 -2.78
N THR A 307 -1.51 -13.69 -2.48
CA THR A 307 -1.50 -12.39 -1.81
C THR A 307 -0.64 -11.42 -2.63
N SER A 308 -0.98 -10.14 -2.62
CA SER A 308 -0.27 -9.12 -3.41
C SER A 308 0.45 -8.12 -2.51
N ILE A 309 1.55 -7.58 -3.04
CA ILE A 309 2.31 -6.48 -2.44
C ILE A 309 2.32 -5.34 -3.44
N VAL A 310 1.80 -4.17 -3.04
CA VAL A 310 1.87 -2.95 -3.82
C VAL A 310 3.15 -2.23 -3.47
N VAL A 311 3.98 -1.89 -4.46
CA VAL A 311 5.27 -1.25 -4.24
C VAL A 311 5.35 0.01 -5.11
N THR A 312 5.87 1.10 -4.54
CA THR A 312 6.18 2.33 -5.29
C THR A 312 7.60 2.77 -5.00
N ALA A 313 8.34 3.08 -6.06
CA ALA A 313 9.71 3.57 -6.01
C ALA A 313 9.87 4.84 -6.84
N GLU A 314 10.79 5.72 -6.44
CA GLU A 314 11.22 6.85 -7.25
C GLU A 314 12.15 6.37 -8.38
N VAL A 315 11.93 6.87 -9.60
CA VAL A 315 12.54 6.33 -10.83
C VAL A 315 14.06 6.49 -10.87
N PHE A 316 14.59 7.64 -10.44
CA PHE A 316 16.00 8.00 -10.63
C PHE A 316 16.92 7.46 -9.52
N SER A 317 16.57 7.73 -8.27
CA SER A 317 17.23 7.27 -7.04
C SER A 317 16.93 5.82 -6.71
N ARG A 318 15.89 5.23 -7.30
CA ARG A 318 15.34 3.91 -6.95
C ARG A 318 14.82 3.83 -5.51
N TYR A 319 14.62 4.96 -4.83
CA TYR A 319 14.16 4.96 -3.46
C TYR A 319 12.76 4.37 -3.35
N VAL A 320 12.59 3.36 -2.50
CA VAL A 320 11.28 2.70 -2.32
C VAL A 320 10.55 3.38 -1.17
N PHE A 321 9.51 4.15 -1.47
CA PHE A 321 8.71 4.83 -0.45
C PHE A 321 7.89 3.85 0.38
N ARG A 322 7.17 2.95 -0.31
CA ARG A 322 6.24 2.02 0.33
C ARG A 322 6.23 0.66 -0.35
N ALA A 323 5.93 -0.35 0.44
CA ALA A 323 5.76 -1.73 -0.01
C ALA A 323 4.75 -2.40 0.95
N ASP A 324 3.49 -2.46 0.52
CA ASP A 324 2.35 -2.79 1.38
C ASP A 324 1.67 -4.09 0.95
N VAL A 325 1.52 -5.02 1.90
CA VAL A 325 0.82 -6.29 1.71
C VAL A 325 -0.70 -6.05 1.77
N ALA A 326 -1.43 -6.58 0.79
CA ALA A 326 -2.89 -6.53 0.69
C ALA A 326 -3.55 -7.59 1.59
N TYR A 327 -3.27 -7.53 2.89
CA TYR A 327 -3.81 -8.44 3.90
C TYR A 327 -3.92 -7.73 5.25
N ASP A 328 -5.08 -7.85 5.88
CA ASP A 328 -5.30 -7.38 7.24
C ASP A 328 -5.23 -8.58 8.19
N TRP A 329 -4.19 -8.64 9.03
CA TRP A 329 -4.02 -9.74 9.98
C TRP A 329 -4.59 -9.45 11.37
N ASN A 330 -5.18 -8.28 11.58
CA ASN A 330 -5.78 -7.90 12.86
C ASN A 330 -7.31 -8.07 12.84
N ILE A 331 -7.93 -8.14 11.67
CA ILE A 331 -9.38 -8.33 11.53
C ILE A 331 -9.78 -9.79 11.82
N GLU A 332 -10.86 -9.96 12.58
CA GLU A 332 -11.51 -11.25 12.80
C GLU A 332 -12.89 -11.32 12.14
N ILE A 333 -13.37 -12.53 11.88
CA ILE A 333 -14.73 -12.74 11.36
C ILE A 333 -15.79 -12.23 12.36
N GLY A 334 -15.49 -12.31 13.67
CA GLY A 334 -16.35 -11.76 14.72
C GLY A 334 -16.55 -10.24 14.58
N ASP A 335 -15.50 -9.50 14.20
CA ASP A 335 -15.61 -8.05 13.97
C ASP A 335 -16.55 -7.74 12.81
N ILE A 336 -16.45 -8.51 11.72
CA ILE A 336 -17.36 -8.39 10.57
C ILE A 336 -18.81 -8.69 10.98
N ALA A 337 -19.03 -9.68 11.85
CA ALA A 337 -20.35 -10.02 12.36
C ALA A 337 -20.95 -8.90 13.20
N LEU A 338 -20.16 -8.32 14.11
CA LEU A 338 -20.57 -7.17 14.93
C LEU A 338 -20.90 -5.96 14.06
N ASP A 339 -20.02 -5.62 13.11
CA ASP A 339 -20.24 -4.52 12.18
C ASP A 339 -21.49 -4.74 11.32
N THR A 340 -21.73 -5.97 10.86
CA THR A 340 -22.92 -6.29 10.06
C THR A 340 -24.19 -6.15 10.88
N LEU A 341 -24.18 -6.62 12.13
CA LEU A 341 -25.32 -6.49 13.03
C LEU A 341 -25.64 -5.01 13.33
N LEU A 342 -24.61 -4.19 13.53
CA LEU A 342 -24.74 -2.76 13.85
C LEU A 342 -25.18 -1.92 12.65
N TYR A 343 -24.58 -2.15 11.47
CA TYR A 343 -24.76 -1.29 10.30
C TYR A 343 -25.67 -1.86 9.22
N LYS A 344 -26.06 -3.14 9.33
CA LYS A 344 -26.86 -3.87 8.34
C LYS A 344 -26.17 -3.96 6.97
N ASP A 345 -24.86 -4.19 7.00
CA ASP A 345 -24.00 -4.16 5.81
C ASP A 345 -24.37 -5.23 4.77
N ASP A 346 -24.97 -6.33 5.17
CA ASP A 346 -25.40 -7.43 4.29
C ASP A 346 -26.54 -7.00 3.32
N HIS A 347 -27.36 -6.01 3.72
CA HIS A 347 -28.44 -5.43 2.91
C HIS A 347 -28.02 -4.17 2.12
N LEU A 348 -26.76 -3.74 2.23
CA LEU A 348 -26.26 -2.53 1.58
C LEU A 348 -25.56 -2.81 0.24
N ASN A 349 -25.45 -1.76 -0.59
CA ASN A 349 -24.53 -1.81 -1.73
C ASN A 349 -23.09 -1.93 -1.23
N HIS A 350 -22.25 -2.62 -1.98
CA HIS A 350 -20.83 -2.77 -1.64
C HIS A 350 -20.11 -1.45 -1.31
N PHE A 351 -20.39 -0.36 -2.04
CA PHE A 351 -19.80 0.96 -1.78
C PHE A 351 -20.29 1.66 -0.49
N ALA A 352 -21.28 1.10 0.20
CA ALA A 352 -21.83 1.66 1.43
C ALA A 352 -21.43 0.85 2.68
N LYS A 353 -20.80 -0.31 2.50
CA LYS A 353 -20.37 -1.19 3.61
C LYS A 353 -19.11 -0.65 4.28
N LYS A 354 -18.98 -0.81 5.59
CA LYS A 354 -17.75 -0.50 6.34
C LYS A 354 -16.59 -1.41 5.92
N ASN A 355 -16.89 -2.68 5.65
CA ASN A 355 -15.90 -3.73 5.40
C ASN A 355 -15.76 -4.14 3.91
N ALA A 356 -16.19 -3.28 2.98
CA ALA A 356 -16.09 -3.50 1.53
C ALA A 356 -14.67 -3.79 1.02
N ARG A 357 -13.63 -3.41 1.78
CA ARG A 357 -12.23 -3.75 1.47
C ARG A 357 -11.95 -5.26 1.45
N PHE A 358 -12.83 -6.10 2.01
CA PHE A 358 -12.73 -7.56 1.98
C PHE A 358 -13.74 -8.17 0.99
N PRO A 359 -13.37 -8.46 -0.27
CA PRO A 359 -14.34 -8.80 -1.33
C PRO A 359 -15.23 -10.00 -1.04
N LYS A 360 -14.69 -11.04 -0.39
CA LYS A 360 -15.41 -12.28 -0.07
C LYS A 360 -16.16 -12.19 1.27
N TYR A 361 -15.79 -11.23 2.12
CA TYR A 361 -16.18 -11.18 3.53
C TYR A 361 -16.50 -9.74 3.95
N SER A 362 -17.19 -9.00 3.08
CA SER A 362 -17.53 -7.59 3.32
C SER A 362 -18.62 -7.39 4.36
N ASP A 363 -19.29 -8.47 4.70
CA ASP A 363 -20.42 -8.58 5.62
C ASP A 363 -20.49 -10.03 6.10
N TYR A 364 -21.21 -10.23 7.20
CA TYR A 364 -21.48 -11.55 7.78
C TYR A 364 -22.93 -11.95 7.44
N PRO A 365 -23.16 -13.12 6.80
CA PRO A 365 -24.49 -13.57 6.41
C PRO A 365 -25.49 -13.53 7.58
N GLN A 366 -26.61 -12.84 7.40
CA GLN A 366 -27.72 -12.82 8.35
C GLN A 366 -28.84 -13.75 7.87
N PRO A 367 -29.62 -14.37 8.78
CA PRO A 367 -30.82 -15.10 8.38
C PRO A 367 -31.73 -14.22 7.50
N PRO A 368 -32.29 -14.75 6.40
CA PRO A 368 -33.15 -13.97 5.52
C PRO A 368 -34.36 -13.40 6.30
N ALA A 369 -34.63 -12.12 6.12
CA ALA A 369 -35.83 -11.49 6.65
C ALA A 369 -37.07 -11.94 5.86
N GLU A 370 -38.27 -11.70 6.41
CA GLU A 370 -39.54 -12.11 5.78
C GLU A 370 -39.69 -11.59 4.34
N ASN A 371 -39.18 -10.38 4.06
CA ASN A 371 -39.25 -9.74 2.75
C ASN A 371 -38.02 -9.98 1.87
N ASP A 372 -37.07 -10.81 2.30
CA ASP A 372 -35.88 -11.08 1.50
C ASP A 372 -36.13 -12.03 0.35
N THR A 373 -35.34 -11.84 -0.71
CA THR A 373 -35.36 -12.71 -1.89
C THR A 373 -34.35 -13.85 -1.79
N GLN A 374 -33.50 -13.84 -0.76
CA GLN A 374 -32.47 -14.87 -0.56
C GLN A 374 -33.13 -16.13 0.02
N THR A 375 -32.82 -17.30 -0.54
CA THR A 375 -33.32 -18.56 0.00
C THR A 375 -32.53 -19.00 1.24
N ASN A 376 -33.13 -19.85 2.08
CA ASN A 376 -32.42 -20.45 3.21
C ASN A 376 -31.17 -21.24 2.76
N GLU A 377 -31.23 -21.92 1.62
CA GLU A 377 -30.09 -22.65 1.06
C GLU A 377 -28.93 -21.69 0.68
N GLU A 378 -29.24 -20.57 0.01
CA GLU A 378 -28.25 -19.56 -0.33
C GLU A 378 -27.63 -18.93 0.92
N TYR A 379 -28.43 -18.70 1.97
CA TYR A 379 -27.96 -18.23 3.27
C TYR A 379 -27.00 -19.22 3.91
N PHE A 380 -27.40 -20.49 4.09
CA PHE A 380 -26.56 -21.51 4.72
C PHE A 380 -25.28 -21.77 3.93
N LYS A 381 -25.33 -21.68 2.60
CA LYS A 381 -24.13 -21.77 1.75
C LYS A 381 -23.13 -20.66 2.06
N LYS A 382 -23.58 -19.40 2.10
CA LYS A 382 -22.71 -18.26 2.44
C LYS A 382 -22.18 -18.37 3.87
N LEU A 383 -23.03 -18.74 4.82
CA LEU A 383 -22.65 -18.93 6.21
C LEU A 383 -21.55 -19.99 6.33
N SER A 384 -21.71 -21.14 5.67
CA SER A 384 -20.72 -22.21 5.65
C SER A 384 -19.37 -21.75 5.08
N GLU A 385 -19.36 -20.91 4.04
CA GLU A 385 -18.13 -20.34 3.49
C GLU A 385 -17.40 -19.44 4.50
N VAL A 386 -18.14 -18.65 5.28
CA VAL A 386 -17.60 -17.77 6.33
C VAL A 386 -17.10 -18.57 7.53
N GLU A 387 -17.88 -19.54 8.01
CA GLU A 387 -17.49 -20.44 9.10
C GLU A 387 -16.26 -21.26 8.72
N ARG A 388 -16.19 -21.75 7.48
CA ARG A 388 -15.00 -22.41 6.95
C ARG A 388 -13.80 -21.48 6.99
N ARG A 389 -13.95 -20.20 6.62
CA ARG A 389 -12.86 -19.22 6.71
C ARG A 389 -12.40 -19.01 8.16
N ALA A 390 -13.30 -18.99 9.13
CA ALA A 390 -12.95 -18.82 10.54
C ALA A 390 -12.02 -19.92 11.08
N ASN A 391 -12.04 -21.11 10.47
CA ASN A 391 -11.16 -22.23 10.81
C ASN A 391 -9.69 -22.07 10.35
N TYR A 392 -9.38 -21.06 9.53
CA TYR A 392 -8.02 -20.78 9.03
C TYR A 392 -7.33 -19.66 9.85
N VAL A 393 -6.01 -19.50 9.65
CA VAL A 393 -5.21 -18.40 10.22
C VAL A 393 -5.94 -17.07 10.08
N GLU A 394 -5.90 -16.26 11.12
CA GLU A 394 -6.69 -15.03 11.26
C GLU A 394 -6.33 -13.97 10.20
N GLY A 395 -7.22 -12.98 10.06
CA GLY A 395 -7.10 -11.93 9.07
C GLY A 395 -7.83 -12.21 7.76
N LEU A 396 -7.88 -11.23 6.86
CA LEU A 396 -8.57 -11.32 5.59
C LEU A 396 -7.79 -10.63 4.47
N HIS A 397 -7.96 -11.12 3.25
CA HIS A 397 -7.42 -10.47 2.05
C HIS A 397 -8.10 -9.14 1.82
N VAL A 398 -7.29 -8.10 1.68
CA VAL A 398 -7.76 -6.79 1.25
C VAL A 398 -7.75 -6.76 -0.28
N ASN A 399 -8.80 -6.20 -0.87
CA ASN A 399 -8.81 -5.91 -2.29
C ASN A 399 -7.66 -4.95 -2.63
N SER A 400 -6.84 -5.36 -3.59
CA SER A 400 -5.62 -4.64 -3.94
C SER A 400 -5.86 -3.20 -4.43
N SER A 401 -7.08 -2.84 -4.86
CA SER A 401 -7.45 -1.47 -5.19
C SER A 401 -7.55 -0.59 -3.95
N TYR A 402 -8.16 -1.09 -2.85
CA TYR A 402 -8.21 -0.35 -1.58
C TYR A 402 -6.81 -0.16 -1.01
N THR A 403 -5.98 -1.22 -1.03
CA THR A 403 -4.57 -1.13 -0.63
C THR A 403 -3.80 -0.13 -1.51
N SER A 404 -3.99 -0.14 -2.83
CA SER A 404 -3.38 0.86 -3.73
C SER A 404 -3.82 2.30 -3.40
N ILE A 405 -5.11 2.53 -3.11
CA ILE A 405 -5.62 3.87 -2.75
C ILE A 405 -4.95 4.34 -1.45
N ALA A 406 -4.96 3.53 -0.40
CA ALA A 406 -4.33 3.88 0.86
C ALA A 406 -2.80 4.04 0.74
N HIS A 407 -2.15 3.20 -0.07
CA HIS A 407 -0.73 3.28 -0.37
C HIS A 407 -0.34 4.63 -0.98
N PHE A 408 -1.05 5.07 -2.02
CA PHE A 408 -0.82 6.37 -2.64
C PHE A 408 -1.21 7.52 -1.72
N TRP A 409 -2.26 7.38 -0.91
CA TRP A 409 -2.63 8.40 0.07
C TRP A 409 -1.47 8.68 1.02
N HIS A 410 -0.85 7.63 1.57
CA HIS A 410 0.32 7.77 2.44
C HIS A 410 1.55 8.36 1.73
N ILE A 411 1.78 8.02 0.46
CA ILE A 411 2.86 8.63 -0.34
C ILE A 411 2.62 10.13 -0.51
N LYS A 412 1.39 10.53 -0.85
CA LYS A 412 1.00 11.94 -0.99
C LYS A 412 1.21 12.74 0.31
N GLN A 413 1.01 12.11 1.47
CA GLN A 413 1.31 12.75 2.76
C GLN A 413 2.80 12.73 3.15
N LEU A 414 3.59 11.86 2.52
CA LEU A 414 5.01 11.69 2.86
C LEU A 414 5.92 12.60 2.03
N VAL A 415 5.56 12.85 0.77
CA VAL A 415 6.41 13.51 -0.22
C VAL A 415 5.81 14.86 -0.59
N ASN A 416 6.59 15.93 -0.44
CA ASN A 416 6.24 17.27 -0.87
C ASN A 416 6.81 17.52 -2.27
N ALA A 417 5.99 17.36 -3.31
CA ALA A 417 6.37 17.61 -4.70
C ALA A 417 5.37 18.51 -5.42
N SER A 418 5.87 19.42 -6.25
CA SER A 418 5.04 20.31 -7.06
C SER A 418 4.42 19.57 -8.24
N GLU A 419 5.22 18.75 -8.93
CA GLU A 419 4.77 17.98 -10.08
C GLU A 419 4.98 16.48 -9.90
N TRP A 420 4.11 15.68 -10.54
CA TRP A 420 4.09 14.22 -10.40
C TRP A 420 4.09 13.52 -11.75
N ARG A 421 4.91 12.48 -11.87
CA ARG A 421 4.94 11.61 -13.05
C ARG A 421 4.78 10.18 -12.60
N PHE A 422 3.71 9.53 -13.05
CA PHE A 422 3.40 8.16 -12.68
C PHE A 422 3.77 7.24 -13.84
N ILE A 423 4.52 6.17 -13.55
CA ILE A 423 4.84 5.11 -14.49
C ILE A 423 4.31 3.80 -13.95
N THR A 424 3.44 3.14 -14.71
CA THR A 424 2.92 1.82 -14.33
C THR A 424 2.86 0.88 -15.53
N ASP A 425 2.63 -0.40 -15.26
CA ASP A 425 2.08 -1.31 -16.26
C ASP A 425 0.57 -1.03 -16.44
N GLN A 426 -0.10 -1.75 -17.34
CA GLN A 426 -1.55 -1.64 -17.54
C GLN A 426 -2.33 -2.37 -16.43
N ASP A 427 -2.34 -1.78 -15.22
CA ASP A 427 -3.09 -2.26 -14.05
C ASP A 427 -4.16 -1.24 -13.62
N ASP A 428 -5.43 -1.62 -13.77
CA ASP A 428 -6.59 -0.76 -13.49
C ASP A 428 -6.69 -0.38 -12.01
N SER A 429 -6.23 -1.24 -11.10
CA SER A 429 -6.32 -1.01 -9.67
C SER A 429 -5.26 -0.04 -9.16
N ILE A 430 -4.08 0.00 -9.77
CA ILE A 430 -3.09 1.07 -9.56
C ILE A 430 -3.60 2.37 -10.21
N THR A 431 -4.04 2.28 -11.46
CA THR A 431 -4.50 3.44 -12.25
C THR A 431 -5.66 4.17 -11.57
N THR A 432 -6.66 3.42 -11.11
CA THR A 432 -7.80 3.96 -10.37
C THR A 432 -7.37 4.64 -9.07
N ALA A 433 -6.35 4.11 -8.40
CA ALA A 433 -5.91 4.62 -7.11
C ALA A 433 -5.24 5.99 -7.21
N PHE A 434 -4.21 6.15 -8.03
CA PHE A 434 -3.53 7.45 -8.14
C PHE A 434 -4.43 8.52 -8.79
N PHE A 435 -5.31 8.15 -9.72
CA PHE A 435 -6.24 9.10 -10.32
C PHE A 435 -7.31 9.65 -9.37
N ARG A 436 -7.52 8.98 -8.23
CA ARG A 436 -8.37 9.43 -7.12
C ARG A 436 -7.59 10.27 -6.12
N VAL A 437 -6.48 9.73 -5.63
CA VAL A 437 -5.65 10.37 -4.59
C VAL A 437 -5.03 11.68 -5.09
N PHE A 438 -4.57 11.70 -6.33
CA PHE A 438 -3.95 12.87 -6.98
C PHE A 438 -4.90 13.57 -7.94
N SER A 439 -6.21 13.48 -7.70
CA SER A 439 -7.24 14.00 -8.61
C SER A 439 -7.11 15.50 -8.88
N THR A 440 -6.68 16.29 -7.89
CA THR A 440 -6.40 17.72 -8.05
C THR A 440 -5.24 17.95 -9.00
N GLU A 441 -4.12 17.28 -8.79
CA GLU A 441 -2.89 17.44 -9.57
C GLU A 441 -3.12 17.05 -11.03
N PHE A 442 -3.85 15.96 -11.29
CA PHE A 442 -4.24 15.59 -12.66
C PHE A 442 -5.18 16.59 -13.32
N ARG A 443 -6.03 17.27 -12.55
CA ARG A 443 -6.97 18.27 -13.07
C ARG A 443 -6.27 19.61 -13.36
N MET A 444 -5.25 19.94 -12.57
CA MET A 444 -4.42 21.14 -12.75
C MET A 444 -3.30 20.95 -13.78
N SER A 445 -3.15 19.74 -14.32
CA SER A 445 -2.06 19.33 -15.24
C SER A 445 -0.67 19.26 -14.60
N ASP A 446 -0.59 19.25 -13.27
CA ASP A 446 0.66 19.04 -12.51
C ASP A 446 1.06 17.56 -12.44
N ALA A 447 0.17 16.65 -12.87
CA ALA A 447 0.40 15.21 -12.87
C ALA A 447 0.18 14.55 -14.25
N HIS A 448 1.11 13.69 -14.65
CA HIS A 448 1.03 12.89 -15.87
C HIS A 448 1.23 11.41 -15.62
N HIS A 449 0.59 10.57 -16.42
CA HIS A 449 0.66 9.11 -16.30
C HIS A 449 1.10 8.45 -17.60
N PHE A 450 2.18 7.68 -17.50
CA PHE A 450 2.79 6.93 -18.58
C PHE A 450 2.67 5.42 -18.34
N LEU A 451 2.32 4.69 -19.40
CA LEU A 451 2.38 3.25 -19.43
C LEU A 451 3.75 2.81 -19.95
N CYS A 452 4.37 1.83 -19.30
CA CYS A 452 5.61 1.21 -19.77
C CYS A 452 5.39 -0.30 -19.95
N GLN A 453 5.21 -0.74 -21.20
CA GLN A 453 4.87 -2.11 -21.53
C GLN A 453 6.05 -2.85 -22.16
N THR A 454 6.19 -4.12 -21.81
CA THR A 454 7.18 -5.02 -22.39
C THR A 454 6.56 -6.36 -22.70
N ASP A 455 7.02 -7.04 -23.76
CA ASP A 455 6.56 -8.39 -24.07
C ASP A 455 7.17 -9.41 -23.09
N LYS A 456 6.33 -9.95 -22.20
CA LYS A 456 6.72 -10.90 -21.15
C LYS A 456 6.88 -12.35 -21.66
N THR A 457 6.56 -12.62 -22.94
CA THR A 457 6.66 -13.97 -23.54
C THR A 457 8.06 -14.27 -24.10
N LYS A 458 8.89 -13.24 -24.27
CA LYS A 458 10.22 -13.36 -24.87
C LYS A 458 11.23 -14.07 -23.97
N SER A 459 12.08 -14.87 -24.59
CA SER A 459 13.28 -15.40 -23.94
C SER A 459 14.32 -14.30 -23.73
N LYS A 460 15.24 -14.51 -22.77
CA LYS A 460 16.35 -13.58 -22.51
C LYS A 460 17.23 -13.35 -23.74
N LYS A 461 17.40 -14.37 -24.60
CA LYS A 461 18.20 -14.26 -25.82
C LYS A 461 17.53 -13.34 -26.83
N GLN A 462 16.23 -13.56 -27.09
CA GLN A 462 15.43 -12.71 -27.99
C GLN A 462 15.44 -11.25 -27.52
N ALA A 463 15.22 -11.01 -26.22
CA ALA A 463 15.27 -9.66 -25.65
C ALA A 463 16.64 -8.99 -25.84
N HIS A 464 17.73 -9.75 -25.68
CA HIS A 464 19.08 -9.22 -25.87
C HIS A 464 19.41 -8.92 -27.34
N ASP A 465 18.92 -9.74 -28.27
CA ASP A 465 19.10 -9.54 -29.70
C ASP A 465 18.33 -8.29 -30.16
N GLU A 466 17.07 -8.12 -29.72
CA GLU A 466 16.29 -6.89 -29.95
C GLU A 466 16.95 -5.64 -29.38
N PHE A 467 17.56 -5.73 -28.20
CA PHE A 467 18.32 -4.62 -27.61
C PHE A 467 19.46 -4.16 -28.54
N LYS A 468 20.22 -5.11 -29.11
CA LYS A 468 21.30 -4.76 -30.06
C LYS A 468 20.73 -4.17 -31.35
N LEU A 469 19.63 -4.73 -31.86
CA LEU A 469 18.95 -4.22 -33.05
C LEU A 469 18.47 -2.77 -32.83
N ALA A 470 17.84 -2.47 -31.69
CA ALA A 470 17.41 -1.12 -31.33
C ALA A 470 18.57 -0.11 -31.34
N GLN A 471 19.72 -0.49 -30.76
CA GLN A 471 20.92 0.35 -30.74
C GLN A 471 21.47 0.60 -32.15
N GLN A 472 21.58 -0.45 -32.97
CA GLN A 472 22.07 -0.35 -34.34
C GLN A 472 21.13 0.50 -35.21
N TYR A 473 19.82 0.30 -35.07
CA TYR A 473 18.80 1.09 -35.76
C TYR A 473 18.94 2.57 -35.42
N LEU A 474 19.02 2.91 -34.13
CA LEU A 474 19.10 4.29 -33.68
C LEU A 474 20.38 4.99 -34.17
N ILE A 475 21.52 4.29 -34.15
CA ILE A 475 22.79 4.82 -34.70
C ILE A 475 22.69 5.03 -36.21
N THR A 476 22.12 4.06 -36.94
CA THR A 476 21.97 4.15 -38.40
C THR A 476 21.03 5.28 -38.79
N TRP A 477 19.92 5.43 -38.06
CA TRP A 477 18.98 6.53 -38.21
C TRP A 477 19.67 7.88 -37.96
N GLY A 478 20.43 8.01 -36.87
CA GLY A 478 21.16 9.23 -36.53
C GLY A 478 22.14 9.67 -37.61
N ARG A 479 22.89 8.72 -38.20
CA ARG A 479 23.79 8.99 -39.33
C ARG A 479 23.05 9.44 -40.58
N ARG A 480 21.89 8.84 -40.87
CA ARG A 480 21.06 9.21 -42.03
C ARG A 480 20.53 10.64 -41.92
N MET A 481 20.18 11.07 -40.71
CA MET A 481 19.70 12.43 -40.44
C MET A 481 20.84 13.45 -40.28
N GLY A 482 22.11 13.03 -40.39
CA GLY A 482 23.28 13.93 -40.30
C GLY A 482 23.71 14.28 -38.88
N TYR A 483 23.25 13.58 -37.84
CA TYR A 483 23.64 13.85 -36.46
C TYR A 483 25.03 13.28 -36.14
N ASP A 484 25.98 14.16 -35.79
CA ASP A 484 27.33 13.79 -35.35
C ASP A 484 27.40 13.45 -33.85
N THR A 485 26.65 12.44 -33.42
CA THR A 485 26.75 11.93 -32.05
C THR A 485 26.58 10.42 -31.98
N ARG A 486 27.37 9.78 -31.11
CA ARG A 486 27.24 8.36 -30.78
C ARG A 486 26.45 8.12 -29.50
N SER A 487 25.95 9.17 -28.85
CA SER A 487 25.15 9.03 -27.64
C SER A 487 23.75 8.52 -27.98
N LEU A 488 23.46 7.27 -27.64
CA LEU A 488 22.14 6.66 -27.84
C LEU A 488 21.02 7.49 -27.19
N ARG A 489 21.25 8.04 -25.99
CA ARG A 489 20.24 8.88 -25.32
C ARG A 489 19.96 10.17 -26.09
N LYS A 490 21.00 10.80 -26.66
CA LYS A 490 20.83 12.02 -27.47
C LYS A 490 20.14 11.72 -28.80
N LEU A 491 20.51 10.63 -29.47
CA LEU A 491 19.84 10.19 -30.70
C LEU A 491 18.37 9.83 -30.43
N ALA A 492 18.08 9.18 -29.31
CA ALA A 492 16.71 8.86 -28.91
C ALA A 492 15.88 10.12 -28.65
N LEU A 493 16.46 11.15 -28.02
CA LEU A 493 15.78 12.44 -27.81
C LEU A 493 15.34 13.04 -29.15
N LEU A 494 16.29 13.19 -30.08
CA LEU A 494 16.05 13.78 -31.40
C LEU A 494 15.01 12.97 -32.20
N GLN A 495 15.10 11.63 -32.16
CA GLN A 495 14.12 10.78 -32.84
C GLN A 495 12.72 10.93 -32.25
N LEU A 496 12.60 11.06 -30.93
CA LEU A 496 11.33 11.26 -30.26
C LEU A 496 10.76 12.64 -30.59
N GLU A 497 11.57 13.69 -30.56
CA GLU A 497 11.19 15.06 -30.91
C GLU A 497 10.62 15.12 -32.33
N GLU A 498 11.34 14.57 -33.32
CA GLU A 498 10.85 14.46 -34.69
C GLU A 498 9.52 13.69 -34.79
N ARG A 499 9.38 12.61 -34.00
CA ARG A 499 8.18 11.78 -34.00
C ARG A 499 6.98 12.48 -33.37
N PHE A 500 7.16 13.28 -32.32
CA PHE A 500 6.07 13.99 -31.63
C PHE A 500 5.50 15.18 -32.42
N HIS A 501 6.12 15.60 -33.52
CA HIS A 501 5.47 16.50 -34.47
C HIS A 501 4.23 15.89 -35.14
N THR A 502 4.17 14.56 -35.25
CA THR A 502 3.06 13.85 -35.91
C THR A 502 2.32 12.88 -34.99
N HIS A 503 3.00 12.35 -33.98
CA HIS A 503 2.44 11.39 -33.05
C HIS A 503 1.73 12.09 -31.88
N GLN A 504 0.51 11.67 -31.59
CA GLN A 504 -0.29 12.14 -30.46
C GLN A 504 -0.84 10.95 -29.68
N PHE A 505 -0.80 11.03 -28.34
CA PHE A 505 -1.41 10.04 -27.45
C PHE A 505 -2.93 10.24 -27.26
N HIS A 506 -3.44 11.38 -27.73
CA HIS A 506 -4.85 11.71 -27.75
C HIS A 506 -5.38 11.68 -29.18
N LYS A 507 -6.70 11.57 -29.30
CA LYS A 507 -7.45 11.78 -30.53
C LYS A 507 -8.48 12.87 -30.32
N GLU A 508 -8.76 13.60 -31.38
CA GLU A 508 -9.83 14.57 -31.39
C GLU A 508 -11.19 13.89 -31.62
N ILE A 509 -12.18 14.32 -30.87
CA ILE A 509 -13.56 13.88 -31.00
C ILE A 509 -14.47 15.09 -31.09
N THR A 510 -15.38 15.08 -32.06
CA THR A 510 -16.41 16.10 -32.18
C THR A 510 -17.60 15.71 -31.33
N THR A 511 -17.97 16.58 -30.40
CA THR A 511 -19.17 16.45 -29.58
C THR A 511 -20.04 17.68 -29.77
N LYS A 512 -21.24 17.70 -29.18
CA LYS A 512 -22.13 18.87 -29.23
C LYS A 512 -21.50 20.16 -28.65
N SER A 513 -20.46 20.00 -27.83
CA SER A 513 -19.73 21.09 -27.17
C SER A 513 -18.53 21.60 -27.94
N GLY A 514 -18.15 20.95 -29.04
CA GLY A 514 -16.98 21.27 -29.84
C GLY A 514 -16.07 20.06 -30.06
N THR A 515 -14.86 20.35 -30.54
CA THR A 515 -13.77 19.38 -30.69
C THR A 515 -13.03 19.25 -29.38
N HIS A 516 -12.87 18.03 -28.88
CA HIS A 516 -12.19 17.75 -27.62
C HIS A 516 -11.24 16.58 -27.75
N LYS A 517 -10.29 16.51 -26.82
CA LYS A 517 -9.30 15.45 -26.75
C LYS A 517 -9.83 14.28 -25.95
N LYS A 518 -9.49 13.07 -26.38
CA LYS A 518 -9.72 11.82 -25.67
C LYS A 518 -8.50 10.94 -25.83
N TYR A 519 -8.20 10.14 -24.81
CA TYR A 519 -7.16 9.12 -24.91
C TYR A 519 -7.34 8.23 -26.17
N ALA A 520 -6.27 8.09 -26.95
CA ALA A 520 -6.28 7.33 -28.21
C ALA A 520 -5.83 5.88 -28.06
N ALA A 521 -5.17 5.51 -26.95
CA ALA A 521 -4.42 4.25 -26.82
C ALA A 521 -3.43 4.04 -27.98
N ASN A 522 -2.77 5.12 -28.39
CA ASN A 522 -1.85 5.17 -29.51
C ASN A 522 -0.41 4.98 -29.00
N ARG A 523 -0.10 3.78 -28.51
CA ARG A 523 1.23 3.48 -27.98
C ARG A 523 2.32 3.58 -29.05
N MET A 524 3.51 3.93 -28.62
CA MET A 524 4.70 4.01 -29.47
C MET A 524 5.84 3.16 -28.93
N GLU A 525 6.70 2.67 -29.82
CA GLU A 525 7.93 2.01 -29.42
C GLU A 525 8.94 3.01 -28.86
N HIS A 526 9.52 2.69 -27.71
CA HIS A 526 10.57 3.48 -27.08
C HIS A 526 11.92 3.23 -27.78
N PRO A 527 12.64 4.27 -28.26
CA PRO A 527 13.87 4.09 -29.05
C PRO A 527 14.98 3.34 -28.32
N LEU A 528 15.00 3.41 -26.99
CA LEU A 528 15.94 2.67 -26.15
C LEU A 528 15.31 1.36 -25.65
N GLY A 529 15.73 0.25 -26.26
CA GLY A 529 15.51 -1.09 -25.71
C GLY A 529 16.33 -1.36 -24.45
N THR A 530 16.00 -2.43 -23.72
CA THR A 530 16.78 -2.89 -22.56
C THR A 530 17.35 -4.29 -22.76
N PRO A 531 18.53 -4.61 -22.20
CA PRO A 531 19.15 -5.93 -22.39
C PRO A 531 18.30 -7.11 -21.91
N ASP A 532 17.42 -6.89 -20.94
CA ASP A 532 16.59 -7.91 -20.30
C ASP A 532 15.17 -8.02 -20.87
N ARG A 533 14.69 -7.02 -21.63
CA ARG A 533 13.30 -6.97 -22.15
C ARG A 533 13.20 -6.67 -23.64
N GLY A 534 14.29 -6.26 -24.29
CA GLY A 534 14.29 -5.90 -25.70
C GLY A 534 13.53 -4.60 -25.95
N PHE A 535 12.68 -4.60 -26.98
CA PHE A 535 11.80 -3.47 -27.27
C PHE A 535 10.76 -3.25 -26.16
N ARG A 536 10.42 -1.98 -25.96
CA ARG A 536 9.43 -1.54 -24.97
C ARG A 536 8.48 -0.54 -25.62
N TRP A 537 7.24 -0.50 -25.16
CA TRP A 537 6.23 0.42 -25.64
C TRP A 537 5.83 1.38 -24.55
N VAL A 538 5.62 2.63 -24.95
CA VAL A 538 5.18 3.70 -24.07
C VAL A 538 3.88 4.29 -24.60
N ASP A 539 3.00 4.62 -23.67
CA ASP A 539 1.76 5.37 -23.93
C ASP A 539 1.58 6.41 -22.83
N CYS A 540 0.77 7.44 -23.06
CA CYS A 540 0.42 8.44 -22.06
C CYS A 540 -1.09 8.56 -21.94
N THR A 541 -1.63 8.31 -20.75
CA THR A 541 -3.09 8.34 -20.55
C THR A 541 -3.61 9.72 -20.16
N THR A 542 -2.74 10.71 -20.00
CA THR A 542 -3.07 12.11 -19.69
C THR A 542 -2.82 13.02 -20.87
N ASP A 543 -3.43 14.19 -20.88
CA ASP A 543 -3.23 15.17 -21.95
C ASP A 543 -1.84 15.83 -21.81
N LEU A 544 -1.02 15.73 -22.87
CA LEU A 544 0.30 16.37 -22.98
C LEU A 544 0.31 17.48 -24.03
N SER A 545 -0.83 17.84 -24.60
CA SER A 545 -0.90 18.76 -25.73
C SER A 545 -0.53 20.21 -25.42
N ALA A 546 -0.33 20.55 -24.15
CA ALA A 546 0.19 21.85 -23.72
C ALA A 546 1.72 21.92 -23.78
N TYR A 547 2.41 20.80 -24.00
CA TYR A 547 3.87 20.71 -24.02
C TYR A 547 4.39 20.70 -25.45
N GLU A 548 5.57 21.28 -25.64
CA GLU A 548 6.27 21.22 -26.91
C GLU A 548 6.80 19.80 -27.18
N PRO A 549 6.97 19.39 -28.46
CA PRO A 549 7.46 18.06 -28.82
C PRO A 549 8.74 17.64 -28.11
N ASN A 550 9.68 18.57 -27.90
CA ASN A 550 10.93 18.32 -27.18
C ASN A 550 10.70 18.01 -25.69
N ASP A 551 9.75 18.67 -25.03
CA ASP A 551 9.44 18.41 -23.61
C ASP A 551 8.81 17.03 -23.44
N ILE A 552 7.86 16.68 -24.33
CA ILE A 552 7.26 15.34 -24.38
C ILE A 552 8.35 14.30 -24.64
N ALA A 553 9.25 14.54 -25.59
CA ALA A 553 10.37 13.65 -25.88
C ALA A 553 11.27 13.43 -24.64
N ASN A 554 11.59 14.49 -23.89
CA ASN A 554 12.35 14.39 -22.64
C ASN A 554 11.61 13.54 -21.60
N MET A 555 10.32 13.78 -21.37
CA MET A 555 9.51 12.97 -20.45
C MET A 555 9.55 11.48 -20.84
N ILE A 556 9.34 11.18 -22.12
CA ILE A 556 9.27 9.79 -22.62
C ILE A 556 10.60 9.06 -22.46
N LEU A 557 11.75 9.75 -22.57
CA LEU A 557 13.07 9.18 -22.30
C LEU A 557 13.29 8.74 -20.84
N HIS A 558 12.50 9.28 -19.91
CA HIS A 558 12.53 8.89 -18.51
C HIS A 558 11.60 7.71 -18.21
N VAL A 559 10.69 7.35 -19.14
CA VAL A 559 9.74 6.26 -18.93
C VAL A 559 10.43 4.89 -18.90
N ASN A 560 10.54 4.34 -17.70
CA ASN A 560 11.05 3.01 -17.46
C ASN A 560 10.59 2.45 -16.11
N ASP A 561 10.66 1.13 -15.99
CA ASP A 561 10.26 0.33 -14.83
C ASP A 561 11.48 -0.26 -14.10
N ASN A 562 12.68 0.33 -14.26
CA ASN A 562 13.90 -0.25 -13.68
C ASN A 562 13.93 -0.15 -12.15
N ALA A 563 13.41 0.94 -11.59
CA ALA A 563 13.40 1.17 -10.15
C ALA A 563 12.59 0.10 -9.41
N ILE A 564 11.34 -0.15 -9.86
CA ILE A 564 10.49 -1.15 -9.23
C ILE A 564 11.01 -2.57 -9.44
N ASN A 565 11.46 -2.89 -10.64
CA ASN A 565 12.01 -4.20 -10.95
C ASN A 565 13.25 -4.50 -10.11
N ALA A 566 14.13 -3.52 -9.88
CA ALA A 566 15.29 -3.70 -9.02
C ALA A 566 14.91 -4.10 -7.59
N PHE A 567 13.87 -3.48 -7.02
CA PHE A 567 13.39 -3.83 -5.69
C PHE A 567 12.64 -5.17 -5.65
N ILE A 568 11.74 -5.44 -6.60
CA ILE A 568 11.03 -6.73 -6.71
C ILE A 568 12.02 -7.89 -6.90
N GLN A 569 13.08 -7.69 -7.69
CA GLN A 569 14.16 -8.68 -7.81
C GLN A 569 14.95 -8.82 -6.50
N SER A 570 15.13 -7.73 -5.75
CA SER A 570 15.74 -7.79 -4.42
C SER A 570 14.88 -8.60 -3.45
N ILE A 571 13.55 -8.45 -3.46
CA ILE A 571 12.63 -9.30 -2.68
C ILE A 571 12.88 -10.77 -3.03
N ARG A 572 12.82 -11.13 -4.32
CA ARG A 572 12.98 -12.52 -4.79
C ARG A 572 14.34 -13.13 -4.45
N ARG A 573 15.40 -12.32 -4.46
CA ARG A 573 16.78 -12.79 -4.20
C ARG A 573 17.15 -12.82 -2.73
N ARG A 574 16.42 -12.11 -1.86
CA ARG A 574 16.79 -11.90 -0.46
C ARG A 574 15.80 -12.48 0.55
N LEU A 575 14.51 -12.53 0.24
CA LEU A 575 13.48 -12.95 1.19
C LEU A 575 12.95 -14.33 0.81
N SER A 576 13.45 -15.38 1.47
CA SER A 576 13.00 -16.76 1.23
C SER A 576 11.51 -16.93 1.50
N ILE A 577 10.95 -16.20 2.47
CA ILE A 577 9.53 -16.26 2.84
C ILE A 577 8.56 -15.73 1.76
N LEU A 578 9.10 -15.05 0.74
CA LEU A 578 8.36 -14.52 -0.42
C LEU A 578 8.79 -15.21 -1.72
N GLU A 579 9.49 -16.34 -1.61
CA GLU A 579 9.84 -17.15 -2.75
C GLU A 579 8.59 -17.77 -3.38
N ARG A 580 8.61 -17.92 -4.71
CA ARG A 580 7.52 -18.61 -5.40
C ARG A 580 7.50 -20.07 -4.94
N PRO A 581 6.33 -20.65 -4.66
CA PRO A 581 6.21 -22.06 -4.34
C PRO A 581 6.88 -22.90 -5.43
N LEU A 582 7.83 -23.75 -5.04
CA LEU A 582 8.27 -24.84 -5.91
C LEU A 582 7.12 -25.86 -5.95
N THR A 583 6.53 -26.02 -7.13
CA THR A 583 5.51 -27.05 -7.36
C THR A 583 6.22 -28.40 -7.44
N THR A 584 5.94 -29.30 -6.50
CA THR A 584 6.37 -30.69 -6.62
C THR A 584 5.51 -31.39 -7.68
N ALA A 585 6.09 -32.33 -8.43
CA ALA A 585 5.42 -33.04 -9.52
C ALA A 585 4.22 -33.93 -9.08
N ARG A 586 3.97 -34.04 -7.77
CA ARG A 586 2.91 -34.88 -7.17
C ARG A 586 2.04 -34.15 -6.12
N GLY A 587 2.15 -32.83 -5.96
CA GLY A 587 1.50 -32.12 -4.83
C GLY A 587 0.26 -31.32 -5.23
N ASP A 588 -0.73 -31.24 -4.33
CA ASP A 588 -1.98 -30.44 -4.41
C ASP A 588 -1.74 -28.91 -4.39
N GLY A 589 -0.61 -28.46 -4.91
CA GLY A 589 -0.24 -27.04 -5.00
C GLY A 589 0.30 -26.40 -3.73
N LYS A 590 0.32 -27.09 -2.57
CA LYS A 590 1.00 -26.65 -1.34
C LYS A 590 2.52 -26.80 -1.47
N SER A 591 3.28 -25.81 -1.00
CA SER A 591 4.74 -25.91 -0.93
C SER A 591 5.21 -25.83 0.51
N TYR A 592 5.78 -26.90 1.04
CA TYR A 592 6.27 -26.97 2.42
C TYR A 592 7.72 -26.49 2.59
N ILE A 593 8.34 -25.99 1.51
CA ILE A 593 9.77 -25.72 1.49
C ILE A 593 10.06 -24.32 2.05
N TYR A 594 9.52 -23.27 1.42
CA TYR A 594 9.80 -21.87 1.78
C TYR A 594 8.55 -21.00 1.96
N SER A 595 7.35 -21.54 1.71
CA SER A 595 6.14 -20.74 1.80
C SER A 595 5.88 -20.31 3.24
N ASN A 596 5.63 -19.02 3.41
CA ASN A 596 5.16 -18.49 4.67
C ASN A 596 3.69 -18.88 4.87
N PHE A 597 3.25 -18.87 6.13
CA PHE A 597 1.89 -19.20 6.53
C PHE A 597 1.12 -17.96 7.02
N ASN A 598 1.80 -16.85 7.27
CA ASN A 598 1.18 -15.64 7.80
C ASN A 598 1.67 -14.36 7.07
N PRO A 599 0.79 -13.65 6.33
CA PRO A 599 1.12 -12.39 5.65
C PRO A 599 1.73 -11.30 6.54
N ARG A 600 1.48 -11.31 7.86
CA ARG A 600 2.11 -10.40 8.83
C ARG A 600 3.63 -10.41 8.73
N TYR A 601 4.23 -11.59 8.66
CA TYR A 601 5.70 -11.72 8.56
C TYR A 601 6.24 -11.30 7.20
N ALA A 602 5.42 -11.40 6.14
CA ALA A 602 5.77 -10.85 4.83
C ALA A 602 5.90 -9.32 4.89
N GLN A 603 4.94 -8.62 5.50
CA GLN A 603 5.02 -7.17 5.67
C GLN A 603 6.28 -6.76 6.45
N MET A 604 6.56 -7.46 7.57
CA MET A 604 7.73 -7.18 8.40
C MET A 604 9.03 -7.33 7.62
N ALA A 605 9.22 -8.46 6.93
CA ALA A 605 10.42 -8.73 6.17
C ALA A 605 10.62 -7.75 5.00
N VAL A 606 9.53 -7.37 4.31
CA VAL A 606 9.58 -6.41 3.20
C VAL A 606 9.95 -5.02 3.70
N THR A 607 9.45 -4.61 4.86
CA THR A 607 9.82 -3.31 5.47
C THR A 607 11.28 -3.30 5.93
N ILE A 608 11.77 -4.41 6.50
CA ILE A 608 13.19 -4.57 6.84
C ILE A 608 14.05 -4.50 5.58
N LEU A 609 13.66 -5.21 4.51
CA LEU A 609 14.35 -5.15 3.23
C LEU A 609 14.30 -3.74 2.62
N ARG A 610 13.16 -3.04 2.65
CA ARG A 610 13.02 -1.65 2.19
C ARG A 610 14.02 -0.74 2.89
N THR A 611 14.08 -0.82 4.22
CA THR A 611 15.00 -0.03 5.03
C THR A 611 16.45 -0.33 4.68
N TYR A 612 16.82 -1.61 4.58
CA TYR A 612 18.17 -2.03 4.17
C TYR A 612 18.50 -1.59 2.74
N TYR A 613 17.58 -1.77 1.79
CA TYR A 613 17.73 -1.43 0.40
C TYR A 613 17.96 0.08 0.22
N ASN A 614 17.13 0.91 0.87
CA ASN A 614 17.21 2.36 0.74
C ASN A 614 18.45 2.96 1.41
N PHE A 615 18.84 2.47 2.59
CA PHE A 615 19.84 3.16 3.42
C PHE A 615 21.20 2.45 3.52
N CYS A 616 21.28 1.15 3.19
CA CYS A 616 22.50 0.37 3.38
C CYS A 616 23.10 -0.20 2.09
N LEU A 617 22.29 -0.45 1.06
CA LEU A 617 22.72 -1.13 -0.16
C LEU A 617 23.03 -0.12 -1.28
N PRO A 618 24.30 0.27 -1.47
CA PRO A 618 24.65 1.16 -2.56
C PRO A 618 24.58 0.44 -3.90
N TYR A 619 24.28 1.18 -4.95
CA TYR A 619 24.33 0.70 -6.32
C TYR A 619 25.15 1.67 -7.17
N LYS A 620 25.70 1.14 -8.28
CA LYS A 620 26.40 1.97 -9.25
C LYS A 620 25.35 2.69 -10.09
N SER A 621 25.32 4.02 -10.05
CA SER A 621 24.59 4.86 -10.99
C SER A 621 25.57 5.59 -11.91
N LYS A 622 25.13 5.93 -13.11
CA LYS A 622 25.91 6.70 -14.08
C LYS A 622 25.15 7.98 -14.41
N THR A 623 25.78 9.12 -14.16
CA THR A 623 25.27 10.44 -14.52
C THR A 623 26.28 11.06 -15.48
N GLY A 624 25.95 11.04 -16.78
CA GLY A 624 26.91 11.37 -17.84
C GLY A 624 28.11 10.42 -17.84
N ARG A 625 29.32 10.96 -17.70
CA ARG A 625 30.57 10.18 -17.60
C ARG A 625 30.93 9.77 -16.17
N LYS A 626 30.29 10.34 -15.15
CA LYS A 626 30.59 10.05 -13.74
C LYS A 626 29.81 8.81 -13.30
N THR A 627 30.51 7.89 -12.64
CA THR A 627 29.89 6.74 -11.96
C THR A 627 29.94 6.99 -10.47
N THR A 628 28.78 7.07 -9.81
CA THR A 628 28.67 7.21 -8.36
C THR A 628 28.23 5.88 -7.76
N VAL A 629 28.60 5.65 -6.49
CA VAL A 629 28.26 4.43 -5.74
C VAL A 629 27.56 4.85 -4.46
N GLU A 630 26.26 5.04 -4.56
CA GLU A 630 25.42 5.63 -3.52
C GLU A 630 24.20 4.77 -3.24
N THR A 631 23.65 4.91 -2.04
CA THR A 631 22.37 4.27 -1.69
C THR A 631 21.20 5.02 -2.31
N PRO A 632 20.02 4.40 -2.46
CA PRO A 632 18.82 5.11 -2.90
C PRO A 632 18.50 6.34 -2.05
N ALA A 633 18.70 6.29 -0.73
CA ALA A 633 18.48 7.44 0.15
C ALA A 633 19.46 8.59 -0.08
N GLN A 634 20.71 8.27 -0.44
CA GLN A 634 21.71 9.29 -0.82
C GLN A 634 21.35 9.92 -2.17
N GLN A 635 20.97 9.12 -3.16
CA GLN A 635 20.58 9.60 -4.48
C GLN A 635 19.28 10.43 -4.45
N LEU A 636 18.34 10.12 -3.55
CA LEU A 636 17.14 10.93 -3.33
C LEU A 636 17.46 12.27 -2.62
N GLY A 637 18.61 12.37 -1.97
CA GLY A 637 19.04 13.59 -1.26
C GLY A 637 18.54 13.74 0.18
N ILE A 638 17.95 12.69 0.76
CA ILE A 638 17.43 12.75 2.16
C ILE A 638 18.52 12.49 3.22
N THR A 639 19.71 12.05 2.80
CA THR A 639 20.88 11.85 3.67
C THR A 639 22.17 11.79 2.87
N ASN A 640 23.27 12.23 3.45
CA ASN A 640 24.61 12.04 2.84
C ASN A 640 25.32 10.79 3.37
N LYS A 641 24.77 10.11 4.39
CA LYS A 641 25.40 8.97 5.05
C LYS A 641 24.92 7.66 4.45
N LYS A 642 25.86 6.78 4.08
CA LYS A 642 25.60 5.34 3.92
C LYS A 642 25.54 4.69 5.30
N PHE A 643 24.40 4.07 5.62
CA PHE A 643 24.21 3.37 6.89
C PHE A 643 24.59 1.90 6.78
N SER A 644 24.87 1.28 7.92
CA SER A 644 25.02 -0.17 8.08
C SER A 644 23.82 -0.77 8.83
N LEU A 645 23.68 -2.10 8.79
CA LEU A 645 22.68 -2.78 9.63
C LEU A 645 22.90 -2.50 11.12
N ASN A 646 24.15 -2.33 11.55
CA ASN A 646 24.49 -1.99 12.93
C ASN A 646 24.00 -0.59 13.30
N ASP A 647 24.06 0.38 12.37
CA ASP A 647 23.49 1.71 12.61
C ASP A 647 21.98 1.62 12.89
N ILE A 648 21.24 0.72 12.21
CA ILE A 648 19.80 0.52 12.44
C ILE A 648 19.55 -0.19 13.79
N ILE A 649 20.22 -1.33 13.99
CA ILE A 649 20.03 -2.21 15.15
C ILE A 649 20.39 -1.49 16.45
N PHE A 650 21.53 -0.78 16.47
CA PHE A 650 22.09 -0.16 17.66
C PHE A 650 21.88 1.38 17.72
N MET A 651 21.02 1.94 16.86
CA MET A 651 20.69 3.38 16.88
C MET A 651 20.22 3.84 18.27
N GLN A 652 20.88 4.89 18.77
CA GLN A 652 20.60 5.52 20.07
C GLN A 652 19.55 6.64 19.96
#